data_AF-A0A651DHG5-F1
#
_entry.id   AF-A0A651DHG5-F1
#
_cell.length_a   1.000
_cell.length_b   1.000
_cell.length_c   1.000
_cell.angle_alpha   90.00
_cell.angle_beta   90.00
_cell.angle_gamma   90.00
#
_symmetry.space_group_name_H-M   'P 1'
#
loop_
_entity.id
_entity.type
_entity.pdbx_description
1 polymer ?
#
loop_
_entity_poly.entity_id
_entity_poly.type
_entity_poly.pdbx_seq_one_letter_code
_entity_poly.pdbx_strand_id
1 'polypeptide(L)'
;MALVATVLILMLPVSAAGQDDPLSGVVWTAAALEQLLSERDYPAILALALVNRSADAPDQATWAATAGSLLSVLGGPASAGDLARVDRCRGLDDPVEGTLCSLEAMAPLLPSGLGRELTDEGARLISLYLRPGEPIPAGIAGIPVDAPFGGESRRFSPLQAFAEQAIEGTLRLQGWNLPGEETANGELSALVAGLMGFTPDDAVSDILAQAPRLEALVRAHPAVASLQSSQATIREYRSFLTSVTDSDAAFDWATQRSFVYLASRTASLAGIETGVTDRIRALGNAATDLRQEGYAFRANLGELGQQVALAALSGNVFTLASGVASFFQLTPGAMGPSATVEIRALRDMVDSLRDEMAEGFEGIDLRFDEVMAELDQGFGRMEVLVARNHQEVVGELTSLGNRMDQLSGQIDRLDQNLVTYMQAGFDREFSRTLIRCLEHRERHLPPFDRLEFGPFSECLTDFRARGARDARDALLTDRTTPVDDRSLMQALADTSQTNLAFRLPLLARAAEQRLGYAGMAGGRGGANPVEWTVATQAYLAMLTEWPENAAGVSPGDLEALLATGTEIQRTLNAITVDPSGTPGGVLQRVLDEYQAGAAALSDEAETLAQRYQQEQLRRVDPQTLMNRMVPEAPGRPTLAAPTLVSGSIPQELRTAAVLALEEPTLVYRTVATDSITRENVRRRWILFGKRHDRVTHTRVHIQAELRITGDEVVARYRAQGPMVLRRFEEMAGDVDSDRVRSVDERVPDPEAHFLEHSYPAMVNSVVAWQITPAPASLRSRLEGRIEEELRRYESASLNRVFSSVCQDAAELTDADRASALRMRYALERMTTARTLLGAYARLAQIPIDPEMDVLLYGDDGLLDRPALCRVVAAGESPLRVVWLEREPMERALALSALLDETLEEIPTTMVDETVQQLRAAIRLQRVRGQLAN
;
A
#
# COMPACT_ATOMS: atom_id res chain seq x y z
N MET A 1 -59.08 18.97 11.28
CA MET A 1 -57.76 19.06 11.95
C MET A 1 -57.81 19.05 13.48
N ALA A 2 -58.98 19.15 14.15
CA ALA A 2 -59.11 18.95 15.60
C ALA A 2 -59.79 17.61 15.99
N LEU A 3 -59.96 16.68 15.04
CA LEU A 3 -60.56 15.35 15.29
C LEU A 3 -59.60 14.18 14.96
N VAL A 4 -58.37 14.49 14.55
CA VAL A 4 -57.28 13.51 14.32
C VAL A 4 -56.33 13.48 15.53
N ALA A 5 -56.41 14.48 16.43
CA ALA A 5 -55.64 14.53 17.67
C ALA A 5 -56.25 13.71 18.83
N THR A 6 -57.51 13.26 18.72
CA THR A 6 -58.22 12.57 19.81
C THR A 6 -58.32 11.04 19.61
N VAL A 7 -57.93 10.52 18.45
CA VAL A 7 -57.95 9.07 18.15
C VAL A 7 -56.54 8.44 18.24
N LEU A 8 -55.47 9.24 18.26
CA LEU A 8 -54.11 8.74 18.46
C LEU A 8 -53.67 8.63 19.94
N ILE A 9 -54.49 9.10 20.89
CA ILE A 9 -54.20 9.02 22.35
C ILE A 9 -54.97 7.86 23.03
N LEU A 10 -55.84 7.13 22.32
CA LEU A 10 -56.74 6.12 22.90
C LEU A 10 -56.65 4.70 22.29
N MET A 11 -55.57 4.38 21.56
CA MET A 11 -55.27 2.99 21.14
C MET A 11 -53.83 2.57 21.49
N LEU A 12 -53.39 2.92 22.69
CA LEU A 12 -52.44 2.09 23.42
C LEU A 12 -53.29 1.17 24.31
N PRO A 13 -53.13 -0.17 24.28
CA PRO A 13 -53.21 -0.86 25.54
C PRO A 13 -52.04 -0.30 26.36
N VAL A 14 -52.34 0.64 27.26
CA VAL A 14 -51.59 0.74 28.50
C VAL A 14 -51.87 -0.57 29.24
N SER A 15 -51.18 -1.64 28.85
CA SER A 15 -50.92 -2.73 29.78
C SER A 15 -50.04 -2.12 30.86
N ALA A 16 -50.58 -2.09 32.07
CA ALA A 16 -49.83 -1.70 33.25
C ALA A 16 -48.46 -2.39 33.25
N ALA A 17 -47.44 -1.59 33.51
CA ALA A 17 -46.06 -1.94 33.81
C ALA A 17 -45.92 -3.38 34.36
N GLY A 18 -45.55 -4.28 33.46
CA GLY A 18 -44.93 -5.56 33.78
C GLY A 18 -43.61 -5.57 33.02
N GLN A 19 -42.53 -5.89 33.72
CA GLN A 19 -41.10 -5.84 33.37
C GLN A 19 -40.65 -6.56 32.07
N ASP A 20 -41.57 -6.95 31.18
CA ASP A 20 -41.30 -7.88 30.07
C ASP A 20 -41.63 -7.32 28.68
N ASP A 21 -41.54 -6.00 28.43
CA ASP A 21 -41.67 -5.49 27.05
C ASP A 21 -40.34 -5.69 26.29
N PRO A 22 -40.22 -6.69 25.39
CA PRO A 22 -38.96 -6.96 24.70
C PRO A 22 -38.51 -5.80 23.81
N LEU A 23 -39.42 -4.88 23.43
CA LEU A 23 -39.08 -3.68 22.68
C LEU A 23 -38.20 -2.72 23.49
N SER A 24 -38.48 -2.58 24.79
CA SER A 24 -37.71 -1.72 25.69
C SER A 24 -36.24 -2.13 25.75
N GLY A 25 -35.97 -3.44 25.91
CA GLY A 25 -34.61 -3.99 25.90
C GLY A 25 -33.87 -3.79 24.59
N VAL A 26 -34.55 -3.87 23.44
CA VAL A 26 -33.93 -3.61 22.13
C VAL A 26 -33.60 -2.13 21.94
N VAL A 27 -34.51 -1.22 22.32
CA VAL A 27 -34.25 0.23 22.25
C VAL A 27 -33.11 0.61 23.19
N TRP A 28 -33.11 0.06 24.41
CA TRP A 28 -32.01 0.24 25.35
C TRP A 28 -30.69 -0.21 24.75
N THR A 29 -30.62 -1.40 24.14
CA THR A 29 -29.39 -1.93 23.53
C THR A 29 -28.90 -1.05 22.38
N ALA A 30 -29.81 -0.51 21.57
CA ALA A 30 -29.45 0.38 20.46
C ALA A 30 -28.91 1.74 20.97
N ALA A 31 -29.55 2.33 21.98
CA ALA A 31 -29.08 3.57 22.61
C ALA A 31 -27.72 3.36 23.29
N ALA A 32 -27.58 2.23 23.98
CA ALA A 32 -26.36 1.76 24.60
C ALA A 32 -25.19 1.68 23.62
N LEU A 33 -25.41 1.02 22.48
CA LEU A 33 -24.43 0.90 21.41
C LEU A 33 -24.06 2.24 20.81
N GLU A 34 -25.04 3.13 20.59
CA GLU A 34 -24.76 4.46 20.05
C GLU A 34 -23.82 5.23 20.98
N GLN A 35 -24.13 5.28 22.26
CA GLN A 35 -23.33 6.03 23.23
C GLN A 35 -21.91 5.46 23.35
N LEU A 36 -21.77 4.15 23.57
CA LEU A 36 -20.46 3.50 23.71
C LEU A 36 -19.59 3.63 22.46
N LEU A 37 -20.17 3.53 21.26
CA LEU A 37 -19.41 3.62 20.00
C LEU A 37 -19.12 5.07 19.58
N SER A 38 -20.04 6.01 19.82
CA SER A 38 -19.83 7.42 19.47
C SER A 38 -18.81 8.09 20.40
N GLU A 39 -18.78 7.70 21.68
CA GLU A 39 -17.78 8.16 22.65
C GLU A 39 -16.50 7.31 22.62
N ARG A 40 -16.54 6.16 21.94
CA ARG A 40 -15.47 5.14 21.95
C ARG A 40 -15.05 4.82 23.39
N ASP A 41 -16.03 4.49 24.22
CA ASP A 41 -15.83 4.21 25.66
C ASP A 41 -15.33 2.78 25.86
N TYR A 42 -14.05 2.55 25.52
CA TYR A 42 -13.37 1.26 25.71
C TYR A 42 -13.43 0.77 27.17
N PRO A 43 -13.23 1.61 28.20
CA PRO A 43 -13.41 1.21 29.59
C PRO A 43 -14.79 0.60 29.89
N ALA A 44 -15.86 1.26 29.43
CA ALA A 44 -17.22 0.79 29.65
C ALA A 44 -17.50 -0.52 28.90
N ILE A 45 -17.03 -0.64 27.64
CA ILE A 45 -17.18 -1.88 26.85
C ILE A 45 -16.49 -3.06 27.54
N LEU A 46 -15.27 -2.87 28.06
CA LEU A 46 -14.53 -3.92 28.77
C LEU A 46 -15.18 -4.28 30.11
N ALA A 47 -15.71 -3.30 30.85
CA ALA A 47 -16.44 -3.54 32.08
C ALA A 47 -17.70 -4.40 31.85
N LEU A 48 -18.49 -4.06 30.83
CA LEU A 48 -19.67 -4.85 30.45
C LEU A 48 -19.30 -6.26 30.00
N ALA A 49 -18.20 -6.40 29.24
CA ALA A 49 -17.70 -7.71 28.82
C ALA A 49 -17.27 -8.57 30.01
N LEU A 50 -16.59 -7.97 31.00
CA LEU A 50 -16.20 -8.66 32.23
C LEU A 50 -17.40 -9.13 33.05
N VAL A 51 -18.40 -8.26 33.24
CA VAL A 51 -19.65 -8.63 33.94
C VAL A 51 -20.34 -9.78 33.22
N ASN A 52 -20.49 -9.69 31.90
CA ASN A 52 -21.07 -10.75 31.11
C ASN A 52 -20.31 -12.08 31.23
N ARG A 53 -18.97 -12.06 31.26
CA ARG A 53 -18.18 -13.29 31.48
C ARG A 53 -18.39 -13.88 32.87
N SER A 54 -18.49 -13.04 33.89
CA SER A 54 -18.77 -13.52 35.26
C SER A 54 -20.17 -14.14 35.42
N ALA A 55 -21.09 -13.90 34.49
CA ALA A 55 -22.41 -14.52 34.43
C ALA A 55 -22.36 -16.04 34.25
N ASP A 56 -21.34 -16.53 33.54
CA ASP A 56 -21.17 -17.96 33.28
C ASP A 56 -20.75 -18.73 34.55
N ALA A 57 -20.39 -18.02 35.63
CA ALA A 57 -20.16 -18.61 36.94
C ALA A 57 -21.51 -18.98 37.60
N PRO A 58 -21.62 -20.17 38.23
CA PRO A 58 -22.87 -20.63 38.84
C PRO A 58 -23.30 -19.85 40.09
N ASP A 59 -22.50 -18.87 40.55
CA ASP A 59 -22.70 -18.14 41.81
C ASP A 59 -22.95 -16.65 41.56
N GLN A 60 -24.18 -16.20 41.82
CA GLN A 60 -24.60 -14.81 41.61
C GLN A 60 -23.87 -13.80 42.50
N ALA A 61 -23.37 -14.24 43.67
CA ALA A 61 -22.54 -13.39 44.52
C ALA A 61 -21.26 -12.95 43.81
N THR A 62 -20.79 -13.75 42.85
CA THR A 62 -19.56 -13.47 42.09
C THR A 62 -19.76 -12.30 41.14
N TRP A 63 -20.81 -12.29 40.31
CA TRP A 63 -21.00 -11.18 39.36
C TRP A 63 -21.48 -9.89 40.04
N ALA A 64 -22.23 -9.97 41.15
CA ALA A 64 -22.56 -8.80 41.96
C ALA A 64 -21.29 -8.13 42.51
N ALA A 65 -20.39 -8.91 43.12
CA ALA A 65 -19.09 -8.43 43.58
C ALA A 65 -18.23 -7.85 42.45
N THR A 66 -18.29 -8.43 41.25
CA THR A 66 -17.67 -7.88 40.04
C THR A 66 -18.25 -6.51 39.69
N ALA A 67 -19.58 -6.39 39.64
CA ALA A 67 -20.28 -5.15 39.32
C ALA A 67 -19.98 -4.05 40.35
N GLY A 68 -20.02 -4.36 41.64
CA GLY A 68 -19.64 -3.43 42.72
C GLY A 68 -18.19 -2.97 42.64
N SER A 69 -17.26 -3.88 42.30
CA SER A 69 -15.84 -3.53 42.10
C SER A 69 -15.65 -2.59 40.92
N LEU A 70 -16.29 -2.89 39.77
CA LEU A 70 -16.24 -2.05 38.57
C LEU A 70 -16.89 -0.69 38.81
N LEU A 71 -18.03 -0.64 39.52
CA LEU A 71 -18.70 0.61 39.88
C LEU A 71 -17.79 1.49 40.72
N SER A 72 -17.01 0.91 41.64
CA SER A 72 -16.06 1.68 42.45
C SER A 72 -14.93 2.32 41.62
N VAL A 73 -14.51 1.66 40.54
CA VAL A 73 -13.46 2.13 39.62
C VAL A 73 -13.99 3.16 38.63
N LEU A 74 -15.20 2.95 38.11
CA LEU A 74 -15.76 3.73 36.99
C LEU A 74 -16.69 4.88 37.42
N GLY A 75 -17.38 4.75 38.57
CA GLY A 75 -18.36 5.74 39.04
C GLY A 75 -18.30 6.05 40.54
N GLY A 76 -17.39 5.42 41.28
CA GLY A 76 -17.25 5.56 42.72
C GLY A 76 -16.36 6.75 43.13
N PRO A 77 -16.15 6.95 44.45
CA PRO A 77 -15.21 7.91 45.00
C PRO A 77 -13.75 7.44 44.82
N ALA A 78 -13.42 6.89 43.65
CA ALA A 78 -12.04 6.69 43.24
C ALA A 78 -11.30 8.04 43.33
N SER A 79 -9.98 7.98 43.55
CA SER A 79 -9.22 9.23 43.59
C SER A 79 -9.41 9.96 42.27
N ALA A 80 -9.53 11.30 42.29
CA ALA A 80 -9.70 12.08 41.06
C ALA A 80 -8.60 11.78 40.02
N GLY A 81 -7.44 11.28 40.44
CA GLY A 81 -6.37 10.82 39.58
C GLY A 81 -6.65 9.49 38.87
N ASP A 82 -7.35 8.56 39.48
CA ASP A 82 -7.69 7.25 38.88
C ASP A 82 -8.79 7.40 37.83
N LEU A 83 -9.81 8.22 38.11
CA LEU A 83 -10.86 8.57 37.12
C LEU A 83 -10.26 9.28 35.91
N ALA A 84 -9.36 10.25 36.14
CA ALA A 84 -8.68 10.94 35.03
C ALA A 84 -7.82 9.99 34.18
N ARG A 85 -7.30 8.90 34.75
CA ARG A 85 -6.57 7.87 33.98
C ARG A 85 -7.50 7.03 33.12
N VAL A 86 -8.70 6.70 33.61
CA VAL A 86 -9.68 5.94 32.82
C VAL A 86 -10.30 6.83 31.73
N ASP A 87 -10.66 8.08 32.07
CA ASP A 87 -11.26 9.04 31.14
C ASP A 87 -10.37 9.35 29.93
N ARG A 88 -9.03 9.35 30.12
CA ARG A 88 -8.10 9.60 29.00
C ARG A 88 -8.16 8.53 27.91
N CYS A 89 -8.68 7.35 28.24
CA CYS A 89 -8.76 6.23 27.32
C CYS A 89 -10.01 6.30 26.44
N ARG A 90 -11.00 7.12 26.81
CA ARG A 90 -12.20 7.39 26.00
C ARG A 90 -11.85 8.24 24.79
N GLY A 91 -12.54 8.01 23.68
CA GLY A 91 -12.41 8.81 22.46
C GLY A 91 -11.15 8.56 21.62
N LEU A 92 -10.23 7.68 22.06
CA LEU A 92 -9.05 7.32 21.27
C LEU A 92 -9.47 6.75 19.90
N ASP A 93 -8.82 7.22 18.81
CA ASP A 93 -9.15 6.81 17.43
C ASP A 93 -8.73 5.36 17.12
N ASP A 94 -7.69 4.88 17.80
CA ASP A 94 -7.12 3.55 17.62
C ASP A 94 -7.72 2.59 18.66
N PRO A 95 -8.52 1.59 18.24
CA PRO A 95 -9.18 0.69 19.15
C PRO A 95 -8.22 -0.22 19.93
N VAL A 96 -7.04 -0.52 19.38
CA VAL A 96 -6.02 -1.32 20.10
C VAL A 96 -5.43 -0.48 21.22
N GLU A 97 -5.06 0.78 20.92
CA GLU A 97 -4.53 1.71 21.93
C GLU A 97 -5.57 2.07 22.98
N GLY A 98 -6.82 2.30 22.58
CA GLY A 98 -7.95 2.50 23.49
C GLY A 98 -8.15 1.33 24.46
N THR A 99 -8.09 0.11 23.95
CA THR A 99 -8.19 -1.11 24.76
C THR A 99 -7.00 -1.25 25.71
N LEU A 100 -5.77 -1.11 25.23
CA LEU A 100 -4.56 -1.21 26.06
C LEU A 100 -4.50 -0.13 27.14
N CYS A 101 -4.83 1.12 26.81
CA CYS A 101 -4.95 2.22 27.78
C CYS A 101 -5.94 1.86 28.89
N SER A 102 -7.11 1.32 28.52
CA SER A 102 -8.16 0.95 29.47
C SER A 102 -7.71 -0.18 30.40
N LEU A 103 -7.01 -1.19 29.87
CA LEU A 103 -6.43 -2.27 30.68
C LEU A 103 -5.38 -1.75 31.66
N GLU A 104 -4.46 -0.91 31.21
CA GLU A 104 -3.41 -0.31 32.04
C GLU A 104 -3.99 0.60 33.14
N ALA A 105 -5.12 1.26 32.87
CA ALA A 105 -5.81 2.11 33.84
C ALA A 105 -6.66 1.33 34.84
N MET A 106 -7.43 0.34 34.38
CA MET A 106 -8.45 -0.34 35.19
C MET A 106 -7.93 -1.58 35.91
N ALA A 107 -7.11 -2.41 35.25
CA ALA A 107 -6.74 -3.72 35.79
C ALA A 107 -6.00 -3.63 37.15
N PRO A 108 -5.08 -2.67 37.37
CA PRO A 108 -4.42 -2.50 38.67
C PRO A 108 -5.35 -2.02 39.80
N LEU A 109 -6.52 -1.46 39.46
CA LEU A 109 -7.50 -0.97 40.44
C LEU A 109 -8.50 -2.05 40.87
N LEU A 110 -8.53 -3.18 40.17
CA LEU A 110 -9.42 -4.30 40.45
C LEU A 110 -8.72 -5.35 41.34
N PRO A 111 -9.49 -6.16 42.08
CA PRO A 111 -8.96 -7.39 42.68
C PRO A 111 -8.24 -8.25 41.63
N SER A 112 -7.12 -8.87 41.98
CA SER A 112 -6.24 -9.55 41.02
C SER A 112 -6.94 -10.59 40.13
N GLY A 113 -7.93 -11.31 40.67
CA GLY A 113 -8.79 -12.22 39.89
C GLY A 113 -9.56 -11.48 38.78
N LEU A 114 -10.27 -10.42 39.14
CA LEU A 114 -11.04 -9.60 38.20
C LEU A 114 -10.13 -8.83 37.23
N GLY A 115 -8.97 -8.35 37.69
CA GLY A 115 -7.97 -7.74 36.82
C GLY A 115 -7.49 -8.71 35.73
N ARG A 116 -7.30 -10.00 36.06
CA ARG A 116 -6.91 -11.03 35.07
C ARG A 116 -8.02 -11.29 34.07
N GLU A 117 -9.26 -11.45 34.53
CA GLU A 117 -10.42 -11.63 33.66
C GLU A 117 -10.66 -10.42 32.73
N LEU A 118 -10.50 -9.19 33.25
CA LEU A 118 -10.55 -7.97 32.43
C LEU A 118 -9.47 -7.99 31.35
N THR A 119 -8.26 -8.41 31.72
CA THR A 119 -7.12 -8.50 30.79
C THR A 119 -7.37 -9.54 29.69
N ASP A 120 -8.06 -10.64 30.00
CA ASP A 120 -8.45 -11.63 28.99
C ASP A 120 -9.54 -11.11 28.04
N GLU A 121 -10.52 -10.34 28.54
CA GLU A 121 -11.50 -9.68 27.67
C GLU A 121 -10.85 -8.62 26.77
N GLY A 122 -9.90 -7.86 27.29
CA GLY A 122 -9.11 -6.93 26.48
C GLY A 122 -8.24 -7.64 25.45
N ALA A 123 -7.63 -8.79 25.80
CA ALA A 123 -6.91 -9.63 24.85
C ALA A 123 -7.83 -10.15 23.73
N ARG A 124 -9.06 -10.56 24.08
CA ARG A 124 -10.09 -10.99 23.12
C ARG A 124 -10.51 -9.86 22.18
N LEU A 125 -10.62 -8.63 22.67
CA LEU A 125 -10.92 -7.48 21.82
C LEU A 125 -9.75 -7.14 20.88
N ILE A 126 -8.51 -7.12 21.40
CA ILE A 126 -7.31 -6.83 20.61
C ILE A 126 -7.12 -7.89 19.50
N SER A 127 -7.39 -9.16 19.77
CA SER A 127 -7.25 -10.23 18.75
C SER A 127 -8.27 -10.14 17.62
N LEU A 128 -9.36 -9.37 17.78
CA LEU A 128 -10.26 -9.05 16.66
C LEU A 128 -9.63 -8.06 15.67
N TYR A 129 -8.60 -7.32 16.09
CA TYR A 129 -7.89 -6.33 15.28
C TYR A 129 -6.53 -6.81 14.80
N LEU A 130 -5.83 -7.58 15.64
CA LEU A 130 -4.45 -7.99 15.42
C LEU A 130 -4.38 -9.50 15.17
N ARG A 131 -5.07 -9.94 14.13
CA ARG A 131 -5.02 -11.34 13.72
C ARG A 131 -3.67 -11.62 13.05
N PRO A 132 -2.91 -12.61 13.51
CA PRO A 132 -1.64 -12.97 12.88
C PRO A 132 -1.84 -13.31 11.40
N GLY A 133 -1.06 -12.69 10.52
CA GLY A 133 -1.12 -12.93 9.07
C GLY A 133 -2.24 -12.19 8.31
N GLU A 134 -3.11 -11.45 9.00
CA GLU A 134 -4.07 -10.55 8.35
C GLU A 134 -3.53 -9.11 8.36
N PRO A 135 -3.71 -8.33 7.27
CA PRO A 135 -3.27 -6.94 7.22
C PRO A 135 -4.02 -6.09 8.25
N ILE A 136 -3.32 -5.17 8.90
CA ILE A 136 -3.90 -4.31 9.93
C ILE A 136 -4.57 -3.12 9.23
N PRO A 137 -5.86 -2.82 9.52
CA PRO A 137 -6.50 -1.63 8.98
C PRO A 137 -5.72 -0.36 9.36
N ALA A 138 -5.56 0.57 8.41
CA ALA A 138 -4.93 1.86 8.68
C ALA A 138 -5.64 2.60 9.84
N GLY A 139 -4.89 3.33 10.67
CA GLY A 139 -5.39 3.96 11.88
C GLY A 139 -5.51 3.03 13.10
N ILE A 140 -5.00 1.79 13.02
CA ILE A 140 -4.96 0.83 14.13
C ILE A 140 -3.53 0.47 14.48
N ALA A 141 -3.26 0.25 15.77
CA ALA A 141 -1.97 -0.05 16.35
C ALA A 141 -0.86 0.93 15.90
N GLY A 142 -1.18 2.23 15.83
CA GLY A 142 -0.24 3.28 15.44
C GLY A 142 0.16 3.29 13.96
N ILE A 143 -0.56 2.59 13.08
CA ILE A 143 -0.43 2.76 11.62
C ILE A 143 -1.12 4.08 11.23
N PRO A 144 -0.44 5.01 10.54
CA PRO A 144 -1.02 6.30 10.17
C PRO A 144 -2.29 6.16 9.32
N VAL A 145 -3.21 7.12 9.48
CA VAL A 145 -4.53 7.15 8.81
C VAL A 145 -4.42 7.60 7.34
N ASP A 146 -3.23 8.03 6.92
CA ASP A 146 -2.97 8.62 5.60
C ASP A 146 -3.16 7.62 4.43
N ALA A 147 -3.37 6.33 4.73
CA ALA A 147 -3.79 5.39 3.71
C ALA A 147 -5.15 5.83 3.12
N PRO A 148 -5.25 6.03 1.79
CA PRO A 148 -6.45 6.58 1.15
C PRO A 148 -7.69 5.67 1.22
N PHE A 149 -7.64 4.55 1.95
CA PHE A 149 -8.74 3.59 2.04
C PHE A 149 -8.80 2.90 3.41
N GLY A 150 -10.01 2.74 3.95
CA GLY A 150 -10.25 2.15 5.27
C GLY A 150 -11.10 3.05 6.17
N GLY A 151 -12.38 3.21 5.85
CA GLY A 151 -13.33 4.00 6.63
C GLY A 151 -13.41 3.57 8.10
N GLU A 152 -13.96 4.44 8.95
CA GLU A 152 -14.23 4.16 10.38
C GLU A 152 -14.91 2.81 10.58
N SER A 153 -15.75 2.38 9.63
CA SER A 153 -16.41 1.09 9.72
C SER A 153 -15.49 -0.13 9.78
N ARG A 154 -14.43 -0.21 8.97
CA ARG A 154 -13.48 -1.33 9.10
C ARG A 154 -12.77 -1.29 10.44
N ARG A 155 -12.46 -0.08 10.91
CA ARG A 155 -11.78 0.14 12.18
C ARG A 155 -12.61 -0.17 13.41
N PHE A 156 -13.93 0.00 13.36
CA PHE A 156 -14.77 -0.14 14.57
C PHE A 156 -15.81 -1.26 14.47
N SER A 157 -16.00 -1.90 13.31
CA SER A 157 -16.93 -3.04 13.19
C SER A 157 -16.61 -4.19 14.18
N PRO A 158 -15.34 -4.55 14.44
CA PRO A 158 -15.06 -5.55 15.48
C PRO A 158 -15.39 -5.06 16.91
N LEU A 159 -15.17 -3.78 17.21
CA LEU A 159 -15.55 -3.15 18.49
C LEU A 159 -17.06 -3.18 18.67
N GLN A 160 -17.82 -2.86 17.62
CA GLN A 160 -19.28 -2.95 17.63
C GLN A 160 -19.73 -4.38 17.96
N ALA A 161 -19.25 -5.38 17.24
CA ALA A 161 -19.66 -6.77 17.47
C ALA A 161 -19.33 -7.22 18.91
N PHE A 162 -18.19 -6.80 19.43
CA PHE A 162 -17.78 -7.06 20.81
C PHE A 162 -18.69 -6.35 21.83
N ALA A 163 -18.97 -5.05 21.63
CA ALA A 163 -19.84 -4.25 22.48
C ALA A 163 -21.26 -4.81 22.50
N GLU A 164 -21.80 -5.19 21.35
CA GLU A 164 -23.12 -5.83 21.25
C GLU A 164 -23.20 -7.11 22.08
N GLN A 165 -22.19 -7.97 21.97
CA GLN A 165 -22.14 -9.19 22.77
C GLN A 165 -22.11 -8.90 24.27
N ALA A 166 -21.31 -7.90 24.69
CA ALA A 166 -21.20 -7.49 26.09
C ALA A 166 -22.52 -6.92 26.64
N ILE A 167 -23.18 -6.06 25.88
CA ILE A 167 -24.44 -5.40 26.24
C ILE A 167 -25.59 -6.42 26.30
N GLU A 168 -25.75 -7.26 25.28
CA GLU A 168 -26.79 -8.30 25.27
C GLU A 168 -26.63 -9.31 26.40
N GLY A 169 -25.39 -9.67 26.72
CA GLY A 169 -25.06 -10.51 27.85
C GLY A 169 -25.46 -9.90 29.19
N THR A 170 -25.15 -8.61 29.36
CA THR A 170 -25.51 -7.83 30.56
C THR A 170 -27.03 -7.72 30.74
N LEU A 171 -27.81 -7.57 29.66
CA LEU A 171 -29.27 -7.58 29.74
C LEU A 171 -29.84 -8.92 30.19
N ARG A 172 -29.27 -10.04 29.70
CA ARG A 172 -29.74 -11.38 30.09
C ARG A 172 -29.59 -11.59 31.59
N LEU A 173 -28.54 -11.03 32.20
CA LEU A 173 -28.32 -11.07 33.64
C LEU A 173 -29.40 -10.33 34.42
N GLN A 174 -29.79 -9.13 33.98
CA GLN A 174 -30.85 -8.37 34.67
C GLN A 174 -32.22 -9.06 34.58
N GLY A 175 -32.49 -9.81 33.51
CA GLY A 175 -33.72 -10.59 33.38
C GLY A 175 -33.83 -11.76 34.36
N TRP A 176 -32.75 -12.14 35.05
CA TRP A 176 -32.78 -13.20 36.06
C TRP A 176 -33.28 -12.65 37.40
N ASN A 177 -34.59 -12.42 37.49
CA ASN A 177 -35.27 -12.12 38.76
C ASN A 177 -35.36 -13.39 39.63
N LEU A 178 -34.30 -13.74 40.35
CA LEU A 178 -34.35 -14.80 41.35
C LEU A 178 -34.89 -14.26 42.69
N PRO A 179 -35.80 -15.00 43.36
CA PRO A 179 -36.41 -14.54 44.60
C PRO A 179 -35.40 -14.48 45.76
N GLY A 180 -35.16 -13.27 46.28
CA GLY A 180 -34.35 -13.02 47.49
C GLY A 180 -33.12 -12.11 47.34
N GLU A 181 -32.89 -11.51 46.17
CA GLU A 181 -31.59 -10.92 45.82
C GLU A 181 -31.67 -9.49 45.26
N GLU A 182 -32.39 -8.60 45.95
CA GLU A 182 -32.55 -7.19 45.55
C GLU A 182 -31.21 -6.41 45.46
N THR A 183 -30.17 -6.84 46.19
CA THR A 183 -28.87 -6.15 46.23
C THR A 183 -28.03 -6.36 44.98
N ALA A 184 -28.02 -7.58 44.42
CA ALA A 184 -27.21 -7.91 43.24
C ALA A 184 -27.73 -7.18 41.99
N ASN A 185 -29.05 -7.19 41.79
CA ASN A 185 -29.69 -6.43 40.71
C ASN A 185 -29.50 -4.93 40.88
N GLY A 186 -29.45 -4.44 42.13
CA GLY A 186 -29.15 -3.05 42.45
C GLY A 186 -27.74 -2.61 42.03
N GLU A 187 -26.72 -3.40 42.32
CA GLU A 187 -25.32 -3.08 41.95
C GLU A 187 -25.09 -3.10 40.44
N LEU A 188 -25.65 -4.10 39.74
CA LEU A 188 -25.58 -4.16 38.27
C LEU A 188 -26.33 -3.00 37.61
N SER A 189 -27.53 -2.69 38.09
CA SER A 189 -28.29 -1.55 37.56
C SER A 189 -27.60 -0.23 37.84
N ALA A 190 -26.94 -0.08 39.00
CA ALA A 190 -26.13 1.10 39.31
C ALA A 190 -24.89 1.19 38.42
N LEU A 191 -24.21 0.08 38.13
CA LEU A 191 -23.11 0.06 37.17
C LEU A 191 -23.56 0.46 35.78
N VAL A 192 -24.64 -0.15 35.28
CA VAL A 192 -25.21 0.16 33.96
C VAL A 192 -25.65 1.62 33.89
N ALA A 193 -26.34 2.13 34.91
CA ALA A 193 -26.70 3.55 35.00
C ALA A 193 -25.48 4.47 35.01
N GLY A 194 -24.41 4.08 35.73
CA GLY A 194 -23.18 4.87 35.83
C GLY A 194 -22.39 4.91 34.51
N LEU A 195 -22.42 3.80 33.74
CA LEU A 195 -21.74 3.71 32.45
C LEU A 195 -22.52 4.42 31.33
N MET A 196 -23.85 4.28 31.33
CA MET A 196 -24.69 4.65 30.19
C MET A 196 -25.48 5.94 30.45
N GLY A 197 -25.66 6.35 31.71
CA GLY A 197 -26.56 7.43 32.10
C GLY A 197 -28.03 7.03 32.23
N PHE A 198 -28.40 5.81 31.78
CA PHE A 198 -29.76 5.26 31.82
C PHE A 198 -29.77 3.75 32.13
N THR A 199 -30.91 3.25 32.60
CA THR A 199 -31.13 1.84 32.96
C THR A 199 -32.14 1.16 32.03
N PRO A 200 -32.12 -0.19 31.94
CA PRO A 200 -33.14 -0.94 31.20
C PRO A 200 -34.57 -0.80 31.73
N ASP A 201 -34.73 -0.37 32.99
CA ASP A 201 -36.03 -0.09 33.61
C ASP A 201 -36.57 1.31 33.26
N ASP A 202 -35.75 2.18 32.66
CA ASP A 202 -36.18 3.52 32.26
C ASP A 202 -37.20 3.45 31.12
N ALA A 203 -38.11 4.42 31.06
CA ALA A 203 -39.07 4.50 29.96
C ALA A 203 -38.33 4.69 28.62
N VAL A 204 -38.84 4.08 27.55
CA VAL A 204 -38.29 4.21 26.19
C VAL A 204 -38.09 5.67 25.78
N SER A 205 -38.97 6.59 26.21
CA SER A 205 -38.84 8.02 25.97
C SER A 205 -37.62 8.64 26.66
N ASP A 206 -37.29 8.16 27.85
CA ASP A 206 -36.19 8.69 28.66
C ASP A 206 -34.86 8.17 28.13
N ILE A 207 -34.81 6.89 27.73
CA ILE A 207 -33.67 6.28 27.02
C ILE A 207 -33.37 7.04 25.73
N LEU A 208 -34.39 7.26 24.88
CA LEU A 208 -34.21 7.99 23.63
C LEU A 208 -33.83 9.46 23.84
N ALA A 209 -34.28 10.10 24.92
CA ALA A 209 -33.86 11.46 25.25
C ALA A 209 -32.36 11.57 25.57
N GLN A 210 -31.73 10.50 26.07
CA GLN A 210 -30.28 10.43 26.28
C GLN A 210 -29.49 10.07 25.02
N ALA A 211 -30.16 9.50 24.01
CA ALA A 211 -29.60 9.13 22.71
C ALA A 211 -30.24 9.95 21.57
N PRO A 212 -30.01 11.27 21.50
CA PRO A 212 -30.78 12.19 20.66
C PRO A 212 -30.63 11.93 19.15
N ARG A 213 -29.52 11.33 18.69
CA ARG A 213 -29.36 11.01 17.26
C ARG A 213 -30.11 9.73 16.89
N LEU A 214 -30.09 8.70 17.74
CA LEU A 214 -30.99 7.55 17.58
C LEU A 214 -32.45 7.98 17.68
N GLU A 215 -32.82 8.88 18.60
CA GLU A 215 -34.18 9.43 18.68
C GLU A 215 -34.60 10.11 17.38
N ALA A 216 -33.73 10.90 16.78
CA ALA A 216 -33.99 11.54 15.49
C ALA A 216 -34.24 10.51 14.39
N LEU A 217 -33.48 9.42 14.33
CA LEU A 217 -33.69 8.32 13.38
C LEU A 217 -34.99 7.54 13.67
N VAL A 218 -35.28 7.23 14.92
CA VAL A 218 -36.51 6.53 15.32
C VAL A 218 -37.74 7.37 14.95
N ARG A 219 -37.70 8.69 15.17
CA ARG A 219 -38.77 9.62 14.73
C ARG A 219 -38.91 9.70 13.21
N ALA A 220 -37.81 9.56 12.48
CA ALA A 220 -37.82 9.53 11.02
C ALA A 220 -38.36 8.20 10.45
N HIS A 221 -38.37 7.12 11.24
CA HIS A 221 -38.77 5.77 10.83
C HIS A 221 -39.75 5.09 11.82
N PRO A 222 -40.96 5.65 12.00
CA PRO A 222 -41.92 5.21 13.02
C PRO A 222 -42.40 3.75 12.92
N ALA A 223 -42.32 3.08 11.76
CA ALA A 223 -42.66 1.64 11.66
C ALA A 223 -41.61 0.72 12.28
N VAL A 224 -40.36 1.19 12.47
CA VAL A 224 -39.34 0.46 13.24
C VAL A 224 -39.67 0.51 14.74
N ALA A 225 -40.24 1.62 15.21
CA ALA A 225 -40.62 1.84 16.61
C ALA A 225 -41.95 1.18 17.01
N SER A 226 -42.91 1.10 16.08
CA SER A 226 -44.29 0.71 16.39
C SER A 226 -44.60 -0.78 16.23
N LEU A 227 -43.63 -1.61 15.83
CA LEU A 227 -43.78 -3.06 15.57
C LEU A 227 -45.02 -3.40 14.70
N GLN A 228 -45.48 -2.48 13.85
CA GLN A 228 -46.66 -2.71 13.02
C GLN A 228 -46.29 -3.66 11.90
N SER A 229 -47.00 -4.79 11.78
CA SER A 229 -46.93 -5.86 10.75
C SER A 229 -45.61 -6.00 9.98
N SER A 230 -45.03 -7.20 9.92
CA SER A 230 -43.77 -7.49 9.18
C SER A 230 -43.61 -6.83 7.80
N GLN A 231 -44.70 -6.65 7.03
CA GLN A 231 -44.70 -5.96 5.73
C GLN A 231 -44.52 -4.44 5.78
N ALA A 232 -44.94 -3.76 6.86
CA ALA A 232 -44.69 -2.33 7.05
C ALA A 232 -43.25 -2.10 7.49
N THR A 233 -42.73 -2.91 8.42
CA THR A 233 -41.31 -2.89 8.83
C THR A 233 -40.36 -3.10 7.65
N ILE A 234 -40.63 -4.06 6.75
CA ILE A 234 -39.79 -4.29 5.56
C ILE A 234 -39.83 -3.10 4.58
N ARG A 235 -41.01 -2.49 4.37
CA ARG A 235 -41.14 -1.32 3.48
C ARG A 235 -40.41 -0.10 4.05
N GLU A 236 -40.53 0.13 5.35
CA GLU A 236 -39.85 1.22 6.03
C GLU A 236 -38.35 1.00 6.09
N TYR A 237 -37.90 -0.24 6.29
CA TYR A 237 -36.49 -0.61 6.23
C TYR A 237 -35.89 -0.34 4.84
N ARG A 238 -36.64 -0.65 3.77
CA ARG A 238 -36.23 -0.29 2.41
C ARG A 238 -36.14 1.23 2.25
N SER A 239 -37.10 1.98 2.79
CA SER A 239 -37.07 3.45 2.79
C SER A 239 -35.89 3.99 3.58
N PHE A 240 -35.54 3.38 4.71
CA PHE A 240 -34.35 3.70 5.49
C PHE A 240 -33.08 3.47 4.68
N LEU A 241 -32.88 2.27 4.13
CA LEU A 241 -31.71 1.98 3.29
C LEU A 241 -31.58 2.99 2.15
N THR A 242 -32.69 3.36 1.52
CA THR A 242 -32.73 4.39 0.47
C THR A 242 -32.39 5.77 1.01
N SER A 243 -32.87 6.14 2.21
CA SER A 243 -32.57 7.43 2.84
C SER A 243 -31.14 7.53 3.39
N VAL A 244 -30.56 6.41 3.84
CA VAL A 244 -29.15 6.32 4.24
C VAL A 244 -28.25 6.49 3.02
N THR A 245 -28.66 5.96 1.86
CA THR A 245 -27.93 6.16 0.61
C THR A 245 -28.14 7.56 0.00
N ASP A 246 -29.29 8.21 0.22
CA ASP A 246 -29.67 9.47 -0.44
C ASP A 246 -29.54 10.74 0.43
N SER A 247 -29.44 10.66 1.76
CA SER A 247 -29.46 11.87 2.61
C SER A 247 -28.07 12.51 2.77
N ASP A 248 -28.02 13.83 2.55
CA ASP A 248 -26.90 14.72 2.90
C ASP A 248 -26.74 14.93 4.43
N ALA A 249 -27.61 14.31 5.24
CA ALA A 249 -27.52 14.40 6.69
C ALA A 249 -26.35 13.52 7.18
N ALA A 250 -25.30 14.17 7.70
CA ALA A 250 -24.14 13.52 8.29
C ALA A 250 -24.48 12.87 9.64
N PHE A 251 -25.24 11.77 9.61
CA PHE A 251 -25.25 10.85 10.75
C PHE A 251 -23.87 10.18 10.83
N ASP A 252 -23.30 10.16 12.05
CA ASP A 252 -22.06 9.45 12.32
C ASP A 252 -22.28 7.93 12.22
N TRP A 253 -21.20 7.22 11.91
CA TRP A 253 -21.16 5.77 11.77
C TRP A 253 -21.85 4.99 12.91
N ALA A 254 -21.57 5.36 14.16
CA ALA A 254 -22.11 4.71 15.35
C ALA A 254 -23.64 4.77 15.38
N THR A 255 -24.21 5.95 15.13
CA THR A 255 -25.67 6.13 15.07
C THR A 255 -26.31 5.26 13.99
N GLN A 256 -25.67 5.12 12.81
CA GLN A 256 -26.20 4.30 11.71
C GLN A 256 -26.17 2.81 12.05
N ARG A 257 -25.06 2.33 12.61
CA ARG A 257 -24.89 0.93 13.03
C ARG A 257 -25.85 0.55 14.16
N SER A 258 -26.05 1.42 15.15
CA SER A 258 -27.03 1.20 16.23
C SER A 258 -28.47 1.13 15.72
N PHE A 259 -28.82 1.92 14.70
CA PHE A 259 -30.14 1.83 14.07
C PHE A 259 -30.32 0.54 13.25
N VAL A 260 -29.29 0.08 12.53
CA VAL A 260 -29.32 -1.24 11.84
C VAL A 260 -29.54 -2.37 12.85
N TYR A 261 -28.87 -2.30 14.00
CA TYR A 261 -29.09 -3.23 15.10
C TYR A 261 -30.57 -3.20 15.56
N LEU A 262 -31.09 -2.01 15.90
CA LEU A 262 -32.49 -1.80 16.32
C LEU A 262 -33.47 -2.42 15.32
N ALA A 263 -33.32 -2.11 14.03
CA ALA A 263 -34.19 -2.61 12.97
C ALA A 263 -34.11 -4.14 12.79
N SER A 264 -32.93 -4.74 12.93
CA SER A 264 -32.77 -6.19 12.82
C SER A 264 -33.40 -6.94 13.98
N ARG A 265 -33.29 -6.41 15.21
CA ARG A 265 -33.86 -7.01 16.41
C ARG A 265 -35.36 -6.80 16.52
N THR A 266 -35.88 -5.62 16.16
CA THR A 266 -37.34 -5.40 16.09
C THR A 266 -38.00 -6.33 15.07
N ALA A 267 -37.33 -6.60 13.95
CA ALA A 267 -37.79 -7.58 12.97
C ALA A 267 -37.86 -8.99 13.58
N SER A 268 -36.84 -9.39 14.35
CA SER A 268 -36.85 -10.68 15.07
C SER A 268 -38.01 -10.78 16.06
N LEU A 269 -38.23 -9.73 16.86
CA LEU A 269 -39.36 -9.66 17.81
C LEU A 269 -40.73 -9.68 17.13
N ALA A 270 -40.84 -9.14 15.91
CA ALA A 270 -42.05 -9.22 15.10
C ALA A 270 -42.29 -10.61 14.49
N GLY A 271 -41.50 -11.63 14.86
CA GLY A 271 -41.63 -13.01 14.39
C GLY A 271 -41.08 -13.26 12.99
N ILE A 272 -40.21 -12.38 12.48
CA ILE A 272 -39.50 -12.62 11.23
C ILE A 272 -38.42 -13.69 11.46
N GLU A 273 -38.29 -14.62 10.50
CA GLU A 273 -37.31 -15.70 10.55
C GLU A 273 -35.89 -15.18 10.79
N THR A 274 -35.14 -15.86 11.66
CA THR A 274 -33.76 -15.47 12.06
C THR A 274 -32.84 -15.28 10.86
N GLY A 275 -32.97 -16.13 9.82
CA GLY A 275 -32.21 -15.99 8.58
C GLY A 275 -32.51 -14.70 7.81
N VAL A 276 -33.69 -14.08 7.98
CA VAL A 276 -34.03 -12.79 7.37
C VAL A 276 -33.51 -11.63 8.23
N THR A 277 -33.54 -11.75 9.56
CA THR A 277 -33.00 -10.71 10.46
C THR A 277 -31.49 -10.60 10.35
N ASP A 278 -30.79 -11.73 10.20
CA ASP A 278 -29.34 -11.75 9.99
C ASP A 278 -28.97 -11.11 8.64
N ARG A 279 -29.80 -11.32 7.61
CA ARG A 279 -29.63 -10.66 6.31
C ARG A 279 -29.91 -9.15 6.37
N ILE A 280 -30.95 -8.74 7.09
CA ILE A 280 -31.25 -7.31 7.33
C ILE A 280 -30.03 -6.65 7.95
N ARG A 281 -29.47 -7.25 9.00
CA ARG A 281 -28.27 -6.76 9.69
C ARG A 281 -27.04 -6.73 8.79
N ALA A 282 -26.73 -7.83 8.10
CA ALA A 282 -25.59 -7.90 7.19
C ALA A 282 -25.67 -6.85 6.07
N LEU A 283 -26.85 -6.68 5.47
CA LEU A 283 -27.09 -5.71 4.41
C LEU A 283 -27.03 -4.26 4.92
N GLY A 284 -27.60 -3.98 6.09
CA GLY A 284 -27.58 -2.65 6.69
C GLY A 284 -26.17 -2.20 7.08
N ASN A 285 -25.38 -3.12 7.63
CA ASN A 285 -23.96 -2.88 7.91
C ASN A 285 -23.19 -2.64 6.61
N ALA A 286 -23.34 -3.49 5.60
CA ALA A 286 -22.68 -3.32 4.31
C ALA A 286 -23.06 -2.01 3.60
N ALA A 287 -24.33 -1.58 3.69
CA ALA A 287 -24.78 -0.31 3.13
C ALA A 287 -24.18 0.90 3.86
N THR A 288 -24.05 0.82 5.18
CA THR A 288 -23.37 1.83 6.01
C THR A 288 -21.89 1.94 5.61
N ASP A 289 -21.24 0.80 5.38
CA ASP A 289 -19.82 0.71 4.99
C ASP A 289 -19.59 1.31 3.61
N LEU A 290 -20.43 0.92 2.65
CA LEU A 290 -20.37 1.43 1.28
C LEU A 290 -20.54 2.96 1.24
N ARG A 291 -21.39 3.52 2.11
CA ARG A 291 -21.59 4.97 2.19
C ARG A 291 -20.34 5.68 2.70
N GLN A 292 -19.73 5.17 3.77
CA GLN A 292 -18.50 5.75 4.31
C GLN A 292 -17.35 5.65 3.33
N GLU A 293 -17.16 4.47 2.72
CA GLU A 293 -16.18 4.27 1.66
C GLU A 293 -16.48 5.17 0.45
N GLY A 294 -17.75 5.42 0.14
CA GLY A 294 -18.17 6.35 -0.92
C GLY A 294 -17.84 7.82 -0.61
N TYR A 295 -17.92 8.25 0.65
CA TYR A 295 -17.50 9.59 1.08
C TYR A 295 -15.98 9.73 1.09
N ALA A 296 -15.26 8.74 1.63
CA ALA A 296 -13.80 8.67 1.57
C ALA A 296 -13.32 8.69 0.11
N PHE A 297 -13.92 7.86 -0.74
CA PHE A 297 -13.66 7.83 -2.18
C PHE A 297 -13.96 9.18 -2.87
N ARG A 298 -15.03 9.88 -2.51
CA ARG A 298 -15.36 11.19 -3.10
C ARG A 298 -14.38 12.28 -2.65
N ALA A 299 -13.94 12.24 -1.40
CA ALA A 299 -12.89 13.13 -0.90
C ALA A 299 -11.57 12.84 -1.63
N ASN A 300 -11.20 11.56 -1.74
CA ASN A 300 -9.94 11.11 -2.35
C ASN A 300 -9.95 11.26 -3.88
N LEU A 301 -11.10 11.20 -4.55
CA LEU A 301 -11.23 11.56 -5.96
C LEU A 301 -10.92 13.03 -6.22
N GLY A 302 -11.15 13.89 -5.23
CA GLY A 302 -10.81 15.32 -5.29
C GLY A 302 -9.30 15.57 -5.16
N GLU A 303 -8.58 14.69 -4.46
CA GLU A 303 -7.14 14.82 -4.18
C GLU A 303 -6.25 13.98 -5.12
N LEU A 304 -6.66 12.75 -5.49
CA LEU A 304 -5.79 11.73 -6.14
C LEU A 304 -6.17 11.41 -7.60
N GLY A 305 -7.24 11.98 -8.15
CA GLY A 305 -7.65 11.78 -9.55
C GLY A 305 -8.38 10.45 -9.87
N GLN A 306 -9.02 10.39 -11.05
CA GLN A 306 -10.01 9.35 -11.40
C GLN A 306 -9.45 7.93 -11.61
N GLN A 307 -8.17 7.77 -11.97
CA GLN A 307 -7.61 6.48 -12.37
C GLN A 307 -7.15 5.63 -11.18
N VAL A 308 -6.56 6.24 -10.14
CA VAL A 308 -6.15 5.56 -8.89
C VAL A 308 -7.38 5.09 -8.11
N ALA A 309 -8.44 5.90 -8.10
CA ALA A 309 -9.69 5.59 -7.43
C ALA A 309 -10.40 4.35 -8.03
N LEU A 310 -10.29 4.11 -9.34
CA LEU A 310 -10.92 2.97 -10.03
C LEU A 310 -10.27 1.62 -9.71
N ALA A 311 -8.95 1.58 -9.47
CA ALA A 311 -8.24 0.36 -9.08
C ALA A 311 -8.66 -0.11 -7.66
N ALA A 312 -8.87 0.83 -6.74
CA ALA A 312 -9.30 0.59 -5.37
C ALA A 312 -10.73 0.03 -5.24
N LEU A 313 -11.60 0.27 -6.23
CA LEU A 313 -12.95 -0.28 -6.25
C LEU A 313 -12.97 -1.82 -6.42
N SER A 314 -11.95 -2.42 -7.01
CA SER A 314 -11.96 -3.84 -7.39
C SER A 314 -11.99 -4.81 -6.19
N GLY A 315 -11.35 -4.45 -5.07
CA GLY A 315 -11.38 -5.24 -3.83
C GLY A 315 -12.69 -5.07 -3.03
N ASN A 316 -13.19 -3.84 -2.91
CA ASN A 316 -14.36 -3.49 -2.10
C ASN A 316 -15.69 -3.87 -2.76
N VAL A 317 -15.78 -3.81 -4.09
CA VAL A 317 -16.95 -4.25 -4.85
C VAL A 317 -17.09 -5.77 -4.78
N PHE A 318 -16.02 -6.54 -4.60
CA PHE A 318 -16.09 -8.01 -4.51
C PHE A 318 -16.69 -8.50 -3.18
N THR A 319 -16.36 -7.88 -2.03
CA THR A 319 -16.99 -8.20 -0.73
C THR A 319 -18.44 -7.73 -0.66
N LEU A 320 -18.75 -6.59 -1.29
CA LEU A 320 -20.12 -6.11 -1.46
C LEU A 320 -20.92 -7.01 -2.42
N ALA A 321 -20.32 -7.43 -3.53
CA ALA A 321 -20.92 -8.34 -4.50
C ALA A 321 -21.10 -9.75 -3.92
N SER A 322 -20.23 -10.22 -3.02
CA SER A 322 -20.42 -11.49 -2.33
C SER A 322 -21.53 -11.41 -1.27
N GLY A 323 -21.67 -10.28 -0.56
CA GLY A 323 -22.81 -10.00 0.33
C GLY A 323 -24.15 -9.90 -0.42
N VAL A 324 -24.16 -9.24 -1.58
CA VAL A 324 -25.35 -9.13 -2.46
C VAL A 324 -25.64 -10.46 -3.18
N ALA A 325 -24.63 -11.21 -3.62
CA ALA A 325 -24.80 -12.53 -4.23
C ALA A 325 -25.33 -13.57 -3.21
N SER A 326 -24.89 -13.48 -1.95
CA SER A 326 -25.43 -14.24 -0.82
C SER A 326 -26.89 -13.86 -0.52
N PHE A 327 -27.25 -12.58 -0.60
CA PHE A 327 -28.64 -12.10 -0.51
C PHE A 327 -29.56 -12.69 -1.59
N PHE A 328 -29.04 -12.93 -2.80
CA PHE A 328 -29.78 -13.52 -3.93
C PHE A 328 -29.67 -15.05 -4.07
N GLN A 329 -29.02 -15.76 -3.14
CA GLN A 329 -28.78 -17.22 -3.23
C GLN A 329 -28.09 -17.66 -4.53
N LEU A 330 -27.17 -16.86 -5.07
CA LEU A 330 -26.31 -17.29 -6.18
C LEU A 330 -25.14 -18.11 -5.60
N THR A 331 -25.35 -19.40 -5.38
CA THR A 331 -24.37 -20.29 -4.74
C THR A 331 -23.15 -20.55 -5.65
N PRO A 332 -21.91 -20.34 -5.20
CA PRO A 332 -20.72 -20.95 -5.78
C PRO A 332 -20.65 -22.42 -5.33
N GLY A 333 -21.34 -23.28 -6.06
CA GLY A 333 -21.33 -24.75 -5.89
C GLY A 333 -20.63 -25.49 -7.02
N ALA A 334 -19.71 -24.84 -7.75
CA ALA A 334 -19.12 -25.37 -8.98
C ALA A 334 -17.58 -25.40 -8.97
N MET A 335 -16.94 -25.65 -7.83
CA MET A 335 -15.52 -26.02 -7.82
C MET A 335 -15.34 -27.36 -7.12
N GLY A 336 -14.87 -28.31 -7.92
CA GLY A 336 -14.84 -29.73 -7.65
C GLY A 336 -13.56 -30.22 -6.97
N PRO A 337 -13.28 -31.54 -7.03
CA PRO A 337 -12.27 -32.26 -6.24
C PRO A 337 -10.78 -31.97 -6.57
N SER A 338 -10.43 -30.79 -7.07
CA SER A 338 -9.06 -30.50 -7.59
C SER A 338 -7.99 -30.32 -6.51
N ALA A 339 -8.33 -29.90 -5.29
CA ALA A 339 -7.36 -29.70 -4.21
C ALA A 339 -6.71 -31.01 -3.71
N THR A 340 -7.36 -32.17 -3.92
CA THR A 340 -6.83 -33.48 -3.50
C THR A 340 -5.92 -34.12 -4.55
N VAL A 341 -5.91 -33.59 -5.78
CA VAL A 341 -5.01 -34.00 -6.87
C VAL A 341 -3.67 -33.26 -6.77
N GLU A 342 -3.68 -32.00 -6.34
CA GLU A 342 -2.48 -31.18 -6.15
C GLU A 342 -1.60 -31.67 -4.98
N ILE A 343 -2.20 -32.25 -3.94
CA ILE A 343 -1.47 -32.86 -2.82
C ILE A 343 -0.82 -34.21 -3.21
N ARG A 344 -1.36 -34.93 -4.21
CA ARG A 344 -0.69 -36.13 -4.76
C ARG A 344 0.44 -35.74 -5.71
N ALA A 345 0.26 -34.69 -6.51
CA ALA A 345 1.31 -34.15 -7.39
C ALA A 345 2.52 -33.63 -6.59
N LEU A 346 2.32 -33.01 -5.42
CA LEU A 346 3.39 -32.61 -4.52
C LEU A 346 4.12 -33.79 -3.85
N ARG A 347 3.42 -34.91 -3.63
CA ARG A 347 4.01 -36.13 -3.05
C ARG A 347 4.85 -36.91 -4.07
N ASP A 348 4.36 -37.00 -5.31
CA ASP A 348 5.09 -37.61 -6.43
C ASP A 348 6.33 -36.80 -6.82
N MET A 349 6.31 -35.47 -6.66
CA MET A 349 7.46 -34.58 -6.88
C MET A 349 8.54 -34.73 -5.80
N VAL A 350 8.16 -35.04 -4.56
CA VAL A 350 9.08 -35.32 -3.44
C VAL A 350 9.70 -36.72 -3.54
N ASP A 351 8.95 -37.71 -4.01
CA ASP A 351 9.48 -39.07 -4.24
C ASP A 351 10.40 -39.10 -5.49
N SER A 352 10.11 -38.33 -6.54
CA SER A 352 11.03 -38.11 -7.69
C SER A 352 12.36 -37.48 -7.27
N LEU A 353 12.32 -36.49 -6.37
CA LEU A 353 13.52 -35.86 -5.81
C LEU A 353 14.34 -36.84 -4.94
N ARG A 354 13.69 -37.83 -4.34
CA ARG A 354 14.35 -38.85 -3.52
C ARG A 354 15.08 -39.91 -4.35
N ASP A 355 14.53 -40.29 -5.49
CA ASP A 355 15.17 -41.24 -6.42
C ASP A 355 16.35 -40.59 -7.19
N GLU A 356 16.24 -39.30 -7.55
CA GLU A 356 17.36 -38.52 -8.11
C GLU A 356 18.53 -38.33 -7.11
N MET A 357 18.24 -38.26 -5.81
CA MET A 357 19.26 -38.14 -4.75
C MET A 357 20.05 -39.43 -4.50
N ALA A 358 19.48 -40.61 -4.76
CA ALA A 358 20.19 -41.88 -4.62
C ALA A 358 21.20 -42.10 -5.76
N GLU A 359 20.89 -41.63 -6.97
CA GLU A 359 21.78 -41.65 -8.14
C GLU A 359 22.88 -40.58 -8.06
N GLY A 360 22.61 -39.44 -7.40
CA GLY A 360 23.54 -38.32 -7.29
C GLY A 360 24.84 -38.61 -6.52
N PHE A 361 24.80 -39.44 -5.47
CA PHE A 361 25.99 -39.73 -4.65
C PHE A 361 26.94 -40.74 -5.29
N GLU A 362 26.45 -41.74 -6.03
CA GLU A 362 27.29 -42.66 -6.81
C GLU A 362 27.91 -41.97 -8.03
N GLY A 363 27.22 -40.97 -8.60
CA GLY A 363 27.71 -40.15 -9.69
C GLY A 363 28.79 -39.14 -9.31
N ILE A 364 28.86 -38.69 -8.04
CA ILE A 364 29.85 -37.71 -7.59
C ILE A 364 31.25 -38.32 -7.47
N ASP A 365 31.38 -39.54 -6.91
CA ASP A 365 32.69 -40.22 -6.83
C ASP A 365 33.23 -40.56 -8.24
N LEU A 366 32.37 -41.07 -9.12
CA LEU A 366 32.73 -41.33 -10.53
C LEU A 366 33.14 -40.06 -11.27
N ARG A 367 32.50 -38.92 -11.02
CA ARG A 367 32.83 -37.63 -11.64
C ARG A 367 34.08 -36.98 -11.04
N PHE A 368 34.36 -37.17 -9.75
CA PHE A 368 35.63 -36.73 -9.16
C PHE A 368 36.81 -37.51 -9.73
N ASP A 369 36.67 -38.82 -9.91
CA ASP A 369 37.69 -39.64 -10.58
C ASP A 369 37.88 -39.24 -12.05
N GLU A 370 36.80 -38.89 -12.76
CA GLU A 370 36.84 -38.42 -14.14
C GLU A 370 37.50 -37.04 -14.29
N VAL A 371 37.20 -36.10 -13.39
CA VAL A 371 37.83 -34.77 -13.34
C VAL A 371 39.31 -34.85 -12.97
N MET A 372 39.67 -35.72 -12.01
CA MET A 372 41.07 -35.93 -11.64
C MET A 372 41.86 -36.60 -12.77
N ALA A 373 41.25 -37.56 -13.49
CA ALA A 373 41.85 -38.16 -14.67
C ALA A 373 42.04 -37.16 -15.82
N GLU A 374 41.08 -36.25 -16.04
CA GLU A 374 41.20 -35.20 -17.05
C GLU A 374 42.25 -34.13 -16.69
N LEU A 375 42.37 -33.76 -15.42
CA LEU A 375 43.42 -32.86 -14.92
C LEU A 375 44.80 -33.48 -15.13
N ASP A 376 44.99 -34.74 -14.77
CA ASP A 376 46.24 -35.47 -14.96
C ASP A 376 46.62 -35.57 -16.45
N GLN A 377 45.62 -35.79 -17.31
CA GLN A 377 45.80 -35.84 -18.76
C GLN A 377 46.05 -34.45 -19.38
N GLY A 378 45.54 -33.38 -18.76
CA GLY A 378 45.83 -31.98 -19.11
C GLY A 378 47.25 -31.57 -18.73
N PHE A 379 47.71 -31.94 -17.54
CA PHE A 379 49.09 -31.71 -17.09
C PHE A 379 50.10 -32.50 -17.92
N GLY A 380 49.81 -33.77 -18.24
CA GLY A 380 50.65 -34.58 -19.13
C GLY A 380 50.75 -34.01 -20.56
N ARG A 381 49.71 -33.36 -21.07
CA ARG A 381 49.75 -32.66 -22.37
C ARG A 381 50.55 -31.35 -22.30
N MET A 382 50.43 -30.58 -21.22
CA MET A 382 51.23 -29.38 -20.98
C MET A 382 52.73 -29.69 -20.88
N GLU A 383 53.13 -30.78 -20.23
CA GLU A 383 54.53 -31.24 -20.17
C GLU A 383 55.10 -31.53 -21.57
N VAL A 384 54.30 -32.13 -22.46
CA VAL A 384 54.70 -32.44 -23.85
C VAL A 384 54.75 -31.19 -24.75
N LEU A 385 53.89 -30.20 -24.48
CA LEU A 385 53.77 -28.96 -25.28
C LEU A 385 54.80 -27.89 -24.89
N VAL A 386 55.18 -27.79 -23.62
CA VAL A 386 56.28 -26.94 -23.14
C VAL A 386 57.62 -27.32 -23.80
N ALA A 387 57.75 -28.57 -24.26
CA ALA A 387 58.92 -29.04 -24.99
C ALA A 387 58.96 -28.64 -26.48
N ARG A 388 57.91 -28.05 -27.09
CA ARG A 388 57.86 -27.89 -28.57
C ARG A 388 57.55 -26.51 -29.18
N ASN A 389 56.80 -25.58 -28.61
CA ASN A 389 56.77 -24.15 -29.05
C ASN A 389 55.74 -23.30 -28.30
N HIS A 390 55.99 -21.99 -28.22
CA HIS A 390 55.27 -21.01 -27.37
C HIS A 390 53.83 -20.63 -27.77
N GLN A 391 53.39 -20.86 -29.02
CA GLN A 391 52.05 -20.40 -29.47
C GLN A 391 50.88 -21.35 -29.12
N GLU A 392 51.11 -22.66 -29.04
CA GLU A 392 50.06 -23.62 -28.62
C GLU A 392 49.74 -23.52 -27.12
N VAL A 393 50.70 -23.02 -26.32
CA VAL A 393 50.56 -22.82 -24.88
C VAL A 393 49.48 -21.78 -24.54
N VAL A 394 49.32 -20.73 -25.36
CA VAL A 394 48.31 -19.68 -25.13
C VAL A 394 46.89 -20.20 -25.42
N GLY A 395 46.73 -21.02 -26.47
CA GLY A 395 45.46 -21.67 -26.80
C GLY A 395 45.02 -22.67 -25.73
N GLU A 396 45.93 -23.50 -25.22
CA GLU A 396 45.64 -24.43 -24.12
C GLU A 396 45.45 -23.71 -22.77
N LEU A 397 46.16 -22.61 -22.47
CA LEU A 397 45.90 -21.79 -21.28
C LEU A 397 44.50 -21.15 -21.31
N THR A 398 44.04 -20.73 -22.50
CA THR A 398 42.69 -20.16 -22.67
C THR A 398 41.63 -21.27 -22.52
N SER A 399 41.89 -22.45 -23.09
CA SER A 399 41.07 -23.66 -22.91
C SER A 399 41.01 -24.11 -21.46
N LEU A 400 42.14 -24.07 -20.73
CA LEU A 400 42.23 -24.37 -19.31
C LEU A 400 41.50 -23.31 -18.47
N GLY A 401 41.64 -22.03 -18.81
CA GLY A 401 40.88 -20.94 -18.19
C GLY A 401 39.38 -21.13 -18.35
N ASN A 402 38.91 -21.42 -19.57
CA ASN A 402 37.51 -21.72 -19.83
C ASN A 402 37.01 -22.96 -19.07
N ARG A 403 37.85 -24.00 -18.91
CA ARG A 403 37.52 -25.20 -18.13
C ARG A 403 37.51 -24.94 -16.63
N MET A 404 38.44 -24.12 -16.12
CA MET A 404 38.46 -23.67 -14.73
C MET A 404 37.23 -22.80 -14.41
N ASP A 405 36.81 -21.92 -15.33
CA ASP A 405 35.57 -21.14 -15.20
C ASP A 405 34.33 -22.04 -15.21
N GLN A 406 34.30 -23.07 -16.07
CA GLN A 406 33.24 -24.08 -16.06
C GLN A 406 33.22 -24.89 -14.78
N LEU A 407 34.38 -25.30 -14.26
CA LEU A 407 34.50 -26.02 -12.99
C LEU A 407 34.08 -25.13 -11.81
N SER A 408 34.49 -23.86 -11.79
CA SER A 408 34.02 -22.88 -10.81
C SER A 408 32.50 -22.78 -10.86
N GLY A 409 31.91 -22.63 -12.05
CA GLY A 409 30.45 -22.59 -12.21
C GLY A 409 29.74 -23.93 -11.90
N GLN A 410 30.44 -25.06 -11.86
CA GLN A 410 29.91 -26.34 -11.38
C GLN A 410 29.99 -26.45 -9.86
N ILE A 411 31.09 -26.01 -9.26
CA ILE A 411 31.28 -25.92 -7.80
C ILE A 411 30.27 -24.94 -7.21
N ASP A 412 30.08 -23.76 -7.81
CA ASP A 412 29.09 -22.77 -7.37
C ASP A 412 27.67 -23.35 -7.39
N ARG A 413 27.33 -24.14 -8.42
CA ARG A 413 26.04 -24.85 -8.50
C ARG A 413 25.91 -25.95 -7.45
N LEU A 414 26.97 -26.70 -7.18
CA LEU A 414 26.98 -27.73 -6.13
C LEU A 414 26.80 -27.09 -4.74
N ASP A 415 27.51 -26.01 -4.47
CA ASP A 415 27.40 -25.24 -3.23
C ASP A 415 25.99 -24.65 -3.08
N GLN A 416 25.44 -24.07 -4.15
CA GLN A 416 24.06 -23.58 -4.17
C GLN A 416 23.04 -24.70 -3.95
N ASN A 417 23.23 -25.89 -4.52
CA ASN A 417 22.36 -27.05 -4.29
C ASN A 417 22.45 -27.55 -2.85
N LEU A 418 23.65 -27.59 -2.26
CA LEU A 418 23.86 -27.99 -0.86
C LEU A 418 23.21 -26.98 0.11
N VAL A 419 23.37 -25.68 -0.15
CA VAL A 419 22.68 -24.62 0.60
C VAL A 419 21.16 -24.75 0.46
N THR A 420 20.64 -24.95 -0.75
CA THR A 420 19.20 -25.15 -1.01
C THR A 420 18.68 -26.38 -0.26
N TYR A 421 19.44 -27.48 -0.24
CA TYR A 421 19.07 -28.69 0.49
C TYR A 421 19.04 -28.46 2.00
N MET A 422 20.04 -27.77 2.55
CA MET A 422 20.06 -27.40 3.96
C MET A 422 18.87 -26.50 4.31
N GLN A 423 18.60 -25.46 3.51
CA GLN A 423 17.44 -24.58 3.65
C GLN A 423 16.13 -25.38 3.66
N ALA A 424 15.92 -26.27 2.70
CA ALA A 424 14.75 -27.14 2.66
C ALA A 424 14.62 -28.04 3.90
N GLY A 425 15.75 -28.47 4.48
CA GLY A 425 15.79 -29.17 5.77
C GLY A 425 15.28 -28.31 6.92
N PHE A 426 15.77 -27.08 7.04
CA PHE A 426 15.31 -26.09 8.03
C PHE A 426 13.83 -25.77 7.86
N ASP A 427 13.38 -25.55 6.62
CA ASP A 427 12.00 -25.18 6.32
C ASP A 427 11.05 -26.35 6.58
N ARG A 428 11.49 -27.58 6.35
CA ARG A 428 10.72 -28.79 6.69
C ARG A 428 10.55 -28.95 8.20
N GLU A 429 11.59 -28.72 8.99
CA GLU A 429 11.51 -28.78 10.44
C GLU A 429 10.60 -27.67 10.99
N PHE A 430 10.74 -26.46 10.46
CA PHE A 430 9.89 -25.34 10.82
C PHE A 430 8.43 -25.56 10.43
N SER A 431 8.16 -26.07 9.22
CA SER A 431 6.81 -26.43 8.77
C SER A 431 6.16 -27.48 9.67
N ARG A 432 6.92 -28.50 10.11
CA ARG A 432 6.43 -29.49 11.09
C ARG A 432 6.12 -28.85 12.43
N THR A 433 6.89 -27.84 12.84
CA THR A 433 6.66 -27.10 14.09
C THR A 433 5.40 -26.25 13.98
N LEU A 434 5.22 -25.48 12.90
CA LEU A 434 3.99 -24.73 12.62
C LEU A 434 2.77 -25.63 12.68
N ILE A 435 2.81 -26.75 11.96
CA ILE A 435 1.81 -27.81 12.01
C ILE A 435 1.64 -28.22 13.49
N ARG A 436 2.63 -28.86 14.11
CA ARG A 436 2.54 -29.41 15.48
C ARG A 436 1.91 -28.44 16.49
N CYS A 437 2.26 -27.17 16.43
CA CYS A 437 1.88 -26.15 17.40
C CYS A 437 0.51 -25.50 17.07
N LEU A 438 0.31 -24.98 15.85
CA LEU A 438 -0.86 -24.18 15.50
C LEU A 438 -2.10 -25.05 15.22
N GLU A 439 -1.96 -26.19 14.53
CA GLU A 439 -3.13 -27.05 14.25
C GLU A 439 -3.37 -28.08 15.37
N HIS A 440 -2.79 -27.89 16.56
CA HIS A 440 -2.90 -28.86 17.66
C HIS A 440 -4.38 -29.10 18.03
N ARG A 441 -5.15 -28.03 18.17
CA ARG A 441 -6.57 -28.07 18.55
C ARG A 441 -7.45 -28.71 17.48
N GLU A 442 -7.12 -28.55 16.20
CA GLU A 442 -7.88 -29.12 15.09
C GLU A 442 -7.63 -30.62 14.93
N ARG A 443 -6.41 -31.08 15.27
CA ARG A 443 -6.03 -32.50 15.11
C ARG A 443 -6.43 -33.41 16.26
N HIS A 444 -6.75 -32.84 17.42
CA HIS A 444 -7.11 -33.61 18.60
C HIS A 444 -8.55 -33.35 19.01
N LEU A 445 -9.22 -34.39 19.53
CA LEU A 445 -10.56 -34.28 20.06
C LEU A 445 -10.51 -34.02 21.57
N PRO A 446 -11.52 -33.35 22.15
CA PRO A 446 -11.62 -33.21 23.60
C PRO A 446 -11.51 -34.56 24.34
N PRO A 447 -10.73 -34.65 25.43
CA PRO A 447 -10.01 -33.56 26.12
C PRO A 447 -8.56 -33.33 25.67
N PHE A 448 -8.09 -34.04 24.64
CA PHE A 448 -6.72 -33.95 24.13
C PHE A 448 -6.49 -32.76 23.18
N ASP A 449 -7.53 -31.99 22.92
CA ASP A 449 -7.50 -30.71 22.20
C ASP A 449 -6.92 -29.57 23.05
N ARG A 450 -6.49 -29.85 24.29
CA ARG A 450 -5.81 -28.92 25.19
C ARG A 450 -4.31 -29.10 25.13
N LEU A 451 -3.58 -28.03 24.81
CA LEU A 451 -2.13 -28.01 24.83
C LEU A 451 -1.63 -27.71 26.24
N GLU A 452 -0.91 -28.66 26.83
CA GLU A 452 -0.25 -28.45 28.13
C GLU A 452 0.83 -27.35 28.05
N PHE A 453 1.10 -26.69 29.18
CA PHE A 453 2.04 -25.56 29.23
C PHE A 453 3.46 -25.94 28.77
N GLY A 454 3.93 -27.16 29.04
CA GLY A 454 5.26 -27.63 28.59
C GLY A 454 5.41 -27.60 27.06
N PRO A 455 4.61 -28.38 26.32
CA PRO A 455 4.56 -28.33 24.85
C PRO A 455 4.30 -26.92 24.28
N PHE A 456 3.44 -26.13 24.92
CA PHE A 456 3.20 -24.74 24.55
C PHE A 456 4.48 -23.89 24.65
N SER A 457 5.21 -23.99 25.77
CA SER A 457 6.47 -23.29 25.99
C SER A 457 7.58 -23.74 25.04
N GLU A 458 7.61 -25.03 24.66
CA GLU A 458 8.53 -25.55 23.64
C GLU A 458 8.24 -24.91 22.28
N CYS A 459 6.98 -24.89 21.85
CA CYS A 459 6.55 -24.20 20.63
C CYS A 459 6.96 -22.72 20.60
N LEU A 460 6.73 -21.98 21.70
CA LEU A 460 7.16 -20.58 21.81
C LEU A 460 8.68 -20.44 21.73
N THR A 461 9.43 -21.34 22.35
CA THR A 461 10.90 -21.33 22.31
C THR A 461 11.40 -21.54 20.88
N ASP A 462 10.82 -22.48 20.15
CA ASP A 462 11.17 -22.76 18.75
C ASP A 462 10.87 -21.55 17.86
N PHE A 463 9.69 -20.93 18.00
CA PHE A 463 9.34 -19.71 17.25
C PHE A 463 10.21 -18.51 17.61
N ARG A 464 10.53 -18.33 18.90
CA ARG A 464 11.46 -17.29 19.36
C ARG A 464 12.85 -17.52 18.78
N ALA A 465 13.36 -18.75 18.81
CA ALA A 465 14.67 -19.09 18.28
C ALA A 465 14.71 -18.80 16.76
N ARG A 466 13.70 -19.21 16.01
CA ARG A 466 13.60 -18.92 14.58
C ARG A 466 13.59 -17.43 14.31
N GLY A 467 12.68 -16.68 14.95
CA GLY A 467 12.51 -15.25 14.69
C GLY A 467 13.65 -14.37 15.19
N ALA A 468 14.20 -14.65 16.37
CA ALA A 468 15.21 -13.79 17.01
C ALA A 468 16.65 -14.27 16.77
N ARG A 469 16.91 -15.50 16.35
CA ARG A 469 18.28 -16.01 16.15
C ARG A 469 18.48 -16.51 14.72
N ASP A 470 17.66 -17.44 14.26
CA ASP A 470 17.91 -18.13 12.98
C ASP A 470 17.54 -17.25 11.78
N ALA A 471 16.64 -16.27 11.94
CA ALA A 471 16.45 -15.22 10.94
C ALA A 471 17.75 -14.47 10.61
N ARG A 472 18.78 -14.56 11.49
CA ARG A 472 20.15 -14.08 11.28
C ARG A 472 21.13 -15.23 11.03
N ASP A 473 20.70 -16.38 10.53
CA ASP A 473 21.62 -17.46 10.15
C ASP A 473 22.14 -17.24 8.73
N ALA A 474 23.39 -17.63 8.46
CA ALA A 474 23.99 -17.53 7.13
C ALA A 474 23.33 -18.46 6.09
N LEU A 475 22.56 -19.46 6.53
CA LEU A 475 21.74 -20.30 5.65
C LEU A 475 20.43 -19.62 5.26
N LEU A 476 19.90 -18.73 6.11
CA LEU A 476 18.62 -18.06 5.91
C LEU A 476 18.78 -16.59 5.47
N THR A 477 20.03 -16.16 5.32
CA THR A 477 20.40 -14.85 4.81
C THR A 477 21.63 -14.95 3.92
N ASP A 478 21.68 -14.14 2.86
CA ASP A 478 22.87 -14.07 2.04
C ASP A 478 23.97 -13.22 2.67
N ARG A 479 24.98 -13.89 3.21
CA ARG A 479 26.15 -13.26 3.84
C ARG A 479 27.44 -13.46 3.07
N THR A 480 27.45 -14.40 2.14
CA THR A 480 28.67 -14.89 1.50
C THR A 480 28.83 -14.34 0.09
N THR A 481 27.73 -13.95 -0.58
CA THR A 481 27.84 -13.38 -1.92
C THR A 481 28.74 -12.14 -1.89
N PRO A 482 29.76 -12.09 -2.79
CA PRO A 482 30.60 -10.91 -2.98
C PRO A 482 29.79 -9.69 -3.45
N VAL A 483 30.30 -8.49 -3.17
CA VAL A 483 29.64 -7.22 -3.54
C VAL A 483 30.16 -6.65 -4.87
N ASP A 484 30.84 -7.46 -5.69
CA ASP A 484 31.23 -7.06 -7.04
C ASP A 484 30.05 -7.14 -8.02
N ASP A 485 30.17 -6.41 -9.12
CA ASP A 485 29.13 -6.18 -10.13
C ASP A 485 28.54 -7.49 -10.64
N ARG A 486 29.38 -8.49 -10.92
CA ARG A 486 28.96 -9.78 -11.47
C ARG A 486 28.15 -10.58 -10.44
N SER A 487 28.66 -10.69 -9.23
CA SER A 487 27.96 -11.40 -8.14
C SER A 487 26.63 -10.73 -7.79
N LEU A 488 26.57 -9.40 -7.74
CA LEU A 488 25.33 -8.67 -7.49
C LEU A 488 24.29 -8.90 -8.58
N MET A 489 24.69 -8.79 -9.87
CA MET A 489 23.77 -9.04 -10.98
C MET A 489 23.21 -10.47 -10.96
N GLN A 490 24.05 -11.46 -10.64
CA GLN A 490 23.60 -12.85 -10.57
C GLN A 490 22.66 -13.10 -9.37
N ALA A 491 22.98 -12.56 -8.21
CA ALA A 491 22.18 -12.76 -6.99
C ALA A 491 20.83 -12.02 -7.03
N LEU A 492 20.77 -10.88 -7.72
CA LEU A 492 19.57 -10.04 -7.85
C LEU A 492 18.81 -10.26 -9.18
N ALA A 493 19.17 -11.29 -9.95
CA ALA A 493 18.45 -11.65 -11.17
C ALA A 493 17.00 -12.07 -10.87
N ASP A 494 16.77 -12.77 -9.75
CA ASP A 494 15.42 -12.97 -9.21
C ASP A 494 15.03 -11.77 -8.35
N THR A 495 14.00 -11.06 -8.80
CA THR A 495 13.48 -9.85 -8.18
C THR A 495 12.22 -10.12 -7.37
N SER A 496 11.94 -11.40 -7.03
CA SER A 496 10.88 -11.80 -6.11
C SER A 496 11.10 -11.22 -4.71
N GLN A 497 10.03 -10.87 -4.02
CA GLN A 497 10.10 -10.29 -2.68
C GLN A 497 10.79 -11.23 -1.68
N THR A 498 10.57 -12.54 -1.81
CA THR A 498 11.21 -13.57 -0.97
C THR A 498 12.73 -13.62 -1.20
N ASN A 499 13.19 -13.59 -2.45
CA ASN A 499 14.63 -13.54 -2.71
C ASN A 499 15.22 -12.23 -2.20
N LEU A 500 14.59 -11.08 -2.45
CA LEU A 500 15.09 -9.79 -1.97
C LEU A 500 15.14 -9.70 -0.44
N ALA A 501 14.18 -10.29 0.26
CA ALA A 501 14.19 -10.44 1.72
C ALA A 501 15.39 -11.27 2.20
N PHE A 502 15.64 -12.42 1.57
CA PHE A 502 16.82 -13.25 1.84
C PHE A 502 18.14 -12.49 1.56
N ARG A 503 18.15 -11.65 0.51
CA ARG A 503 19.30 -10.83 0.08
C ARG A 503 19.39 -9.49 0.78
N LEU A 504 18.54 -9.18 1.77
CA LEU A 504 18.59 -7.88 2.47
C LEU A 504 19.98 -7.61 3.08
N PRO A 505 20.68 -8.57 3.71
CA PRO A 505 22.05 -8.38 4.18
C PRO A 505 23.07 -8.14 3.05
N LEU A 506 22.92 -8.77 1.89
CA LEU A 506 23.73 -8.48 0.70
C LEU A 506 23.52 -7.03 0.24
N LEU A 507 22.26 -6.60 0.16
CA LEU A 507 21.91 -5.24 -0.24
C LEU A 507 22.47 -4.20 0.75
N ALA A 508 22.30 -4.41 2.06
CA ALA A 508 22.89 -3.55 3.09
C ALA A 508 24.43 -3.45 2.96
N ARG A 509 25.11 -4.57 2.67
CA ARG A 509 26.55 -4.57 2.39
C ARG A 509 26.91 -3.85 1.10
N ALA A 510 26.12 -3.99 0.04
CA ALA A 510 26.33 -3.27 -1.21
C ALA A 510 26.20 -1.76 -0.97
N ALA A 511 25.21 -1.33 -0.19
CA ALA A 511 25.06 0.07 0.22
C ALA A 511 26.32 0.58 0.96
N GLU A 512 26.80 -0.16 1.95
CA GLU A 512 27.96 0.25 2.75
C GLU A 512 29.27 0.21 1.94
N GLN A 513 29.58 -0.93 1.31
CA GLN A 513 30.90 -1.21 0.72
C GLN A 513 31.08 -0.60 -0.66
N ARG A 514 30.00 -0.48 -1.44
CA ARG A 514 30.04 0.06 -2.81
C ARG A 514 29.62 1.53 -2.85
N LEU A 515 28.53 1.88 -2.18
CA LEU A 515 27.93 3.22 -2.26
C LEU A 515 28.38 4.15 -1.12
N GLY A 516 29.14 3.63 -0.14
CA GLY A 516 29.56 4.40 1.03
C GLY A 516 28.41 4.80 1.95
N TYR A 517 27.26 4.12 1.87
CA TYR A 517 26.06 4.43 2.64
C TYR A 517 25.95 3.51 3.86
N ALA A 518 26.30 4.04 5.03
CA ALA A 518 26.22 3.32 6.31
C ALA A 518 24.82 3.34 6.96
N GLY A 519 23.83 3.98 6.32
CA GLY A 519 22.47 4.12 6.88
C GLY A 519 21.71 2.78 6.95
N MET A 520 22.00 1.86 6.04
CA MET A 520 21.47 0.49 6.08
C MET A 520 22.22 -0.33 7.14
N ALA A 521 21.87 -0.09 8.41
CA ALA A 521 22.33 -0.92 9.53
C ALA A 521 22.00 -2.39 9.27
N GLY A 522 22.89 -3.31 9.62
CA GLY A 522 22.64 -4.74 9.49
C GLY A 522 23.74 -5.50 8.75
N GLY A 523 24.39 -4.93 7.72
CA GLY A 523 25.56 -5.53 7.05
C GLY A 523 25.52 -7.07 6.96
N ARG A 524 26.53 -7.76 7.52
CA ARG A 524 26.59 -9.24 7.59
C ARG A 524 25.69 -9.89 8.66
N GLY A 525 25.05 -9.11 9.53
CA GLY A 525 24.27 -9.58 10.69
C GLY A 525 22.75 -9.37 10.55
N GLY A 526 22.30 -8.74 9.47
CA GLY A 526 20.88 -8.42 9.26
C GLY A 526 20.01 -9.67 9.27
N ALA A 527 18.79 -9.51 9.78
CA ALA A 527 17.80 -10.58 9.82
C ALA A 527 16.98 -10.61 8.52
N ASN A 528 16.55 -11.80 8.11
CA ASN A 528 15.61 -11.99 7.01
C ASN A 528 14.19 -11.56 7.47
N PRO A 529 13.56 -10.56 6.82
CA PRO A 529 12.24 -10.08 7.19
C PRO A 529 11.15 -11.15 7.11
N VAL A 530 11.23 -12.05 6.12
CA VAL A 530 10.21 -13.09 5.91
C VAL A 530 10.27 -14.12 7.03
N GLU A 531 11.47 -14.62 7.32
CA GLU A 531 11.68 -15.59 8.42
C GLU A 531 11.27 -15.03 9.77
N TRP A 532 11.66 -13.79 10.05
CA TRP A 532 11.26 -13.11 11.27
C TRP A 532 9.74 -12.94 11.36
N THR A 533 9.10 -12.51 10.27
CA THR A 533 7.64 -12.26 10.24
C THR A 533 6.86 -13.54 10.50
N VAL A 534 7.15 -14.62 9.76
CA VAL A 534 6.42 -15.88 9.90
C VAL A 534 6.59 -16.48 11.30
N ALA A 535 7.82 -16.51 11.83
CA ALA A 535 8.07 -17.02 13.18
C ALA A 535 7.39 -16.16 14.27
N THR A 536 7.40 -14.84 14.09
CA THR A 536 6.75 -13.91 15.03
C THR A 536 5.23 -14.04 15.00
N GLN A 537 4.63 -14.15 13.81
CA GLN A 537 3.19 -14.36 13.67
C GLN A 537 2.76 -15.69 14.28
N ALA A 538 3.55 -16.77 14.09
CA ALA A 538 3.30 -18.05 14.74
C ALA A 538 3.39 -17.95 16.28
N TYR A 539 4.36 -17.20 16.80
CA TYR A 539 4.45 -16.91 18.24
C TYR A 539 3.21 -16.19 18.76
N LEU A 540 2.76 -15.14 18.06
CA LEU A 540 1.57 -14.36 18.43
C LEU A 540 0.27 -15.17 18.31
N ALA A 541 0.17 -16.04 17.30
CA ALA A 541 -0.95 -16.97 17.13
C ALA A 541 -1.06 -17.92 18.32
N MET A 542 0.05 -18.50 18.77
CA MET A 542 0.07 -19.34 19.98
C MET A 542 -0.44 -18.59 21.21
N LEU A 543 -0.02 -17.34 21.42
CA LEU A 543 -0.50 -16.54 22.55
C LEU A 543 -2.02 -16.27 22.49
N THR A 544 -2.56 -16.17 21.28
CA THR A 544 -3.97 -15.86 21.02
C THR A 544 -4.85 -17.09 21.16
N GLU A 545 -4.40 -18.23 20.63
CA GLU A 545 -5.15 -19.48 20.65
C GLU A 545 -5.19 -20.13 22.03
N TRP A 546 -4.16 -19.92 22.85
CA TRP A 546 -3.97 -20.54 24.18
C TRP A 546 -3.87 -19.48 25.28
N PRO A 547 -4.91 -18.66 25.50
CA PRO A 547 -4.88 -17.53 26.44
C PRO A 547 -4.56 -17.96 27.88
N GLU A 548 -4.99 -19.16 28.30
CA GLU A 548 -4.71 -19.74 29.61
C GLU A 548 -3.21 -19.99 29.85
N ASN A 549 -2.48 -20.38 28.81
CA ASN A 549 -1.04 -20.60 28.88
C ASN A 549 -0.26 -19.29 28.67
N ALA A 550 -0.82 -18.37 27.89
CA ALA A 550 -0.21 -17.09 27.56
C ALA A 550 0.08 -16.22 28.80
N ALA A 551 -0.65 -16.40 29.90
CA ALA A 551 -0.41 -15.69 31.17
C ALA A 551 0.92 -16.06 31.85
N GLY A 552 1.50 -17.22 31.53
CA GLY A 552 2.79 -17.67 32.06
C GLY A 552 4.00 -17.20 31.24
N VAL A 553 3.80 -16.44 30.17
CA VAL A 553 4.85 -16.06 29.22
C VAL A 553 5.51 -14.75 29.62
N SER A 554 6.85 -14.74 29.63
CA SER A 554 7.61 -13.51 29.92
C SER A 554 7.58 -12.53 28.74
N PRO A 555 7.42 -11.21 28.99
CA PRO A 555 7.52 -10.21 27.93
C PRO A 555 8.90 -10.18 27.27
N GLY A 556 9.94 -10.70 27.92
CA GLY A 556 11.32 -10.71 27.38
C GLY A 556 11.48 -11.52 26.09
N ASP A 557 10.61 -12.50 25.83
CA ASP A 557 10.58 -13.23 24.55
C ASP A 557 10.12 -12.32 23.41
N LEU A 558 8.99 -11.65 23.63
CA LEU A 558 8.38 -10.72 22.68
C LEU A 558 9.30 -9.50 22.45
N GLU A 559 9.98 -9.02 23.49
CA GLU A 559 10.96 -7.92 23.38
C GLU A 559 12.16 -8.30 22.49
N ALA A 560 12.60 -9.57 22.52
CA ALA A 560 13.67 -10.04 21.63
C ALA A 560 13.22 -10.15 20.17
N LEU A 561 11.99 -10.59 19.93
CA LEU A 561 11.37 -10.56 18.59
C LEU A 561 11.21 -9.10 18.12
N LEU A 562 10.76 -8.19 18.99
CA LEU A 562 10.58 -6.77 18.67
C LEU A 562 11.91 -6.08 18.35
N ALA A 563 12.98 -6.37 19.11
CA ALA A 563 14.32 -5.85 18.83
C ALA A 563 14.80 -6.25 17.43
N THR A 564 14.46 -7.46 16.98
CA THR A 564 14.80 -7.96 15.64
C THR A 564 13.93 -7.29 14.57
N GLY A 565 12.62 -7.16 14.80
CA GLY A 565 11.72 -6.45 13.89
C GLY A 565 12.07 -4.98 13.70
N THR A 566 12.42 -4.28 14.79
CA THR A 566 12.85 -2.87 14.75
C THR A 566 14.24 -2.68 14.13
N GLU A 567 15.10 -3.69 14.13
CA GLU A 567 16.32 -3.70 13.33
C GLU A 567 15.97 -3.75 11.84
N ILE A 568 15.16 -4.75 11.43
CA ILE A 568 14.73 -4.94 10.05
C ILE A 568 14.00 -3.69 9.53
N GLN A 569 13.06 -3.15 10.31
CA GLN A 569 12.30 -1.95 9.98
C GLN A 569 13.23 -0.76 9.72
N ARG A 570 14.25 -0.54 10.57
CA ARG A 570 15.25 0.53 10.34
C ARG A 570 16.05 0.30 9.07
N THR A 571 16.45 -0.94 8.79
CA THR A 571 17.18 -1.28 7.55
C THR A 571 16.33 -1.02 6.30
N LEU A 572 15.04 -1.39 6.34
CA LEU A 572 14.11 -1.14 5.23
C LEU A 572 13.80 0.35 5.07
N ASN A 573 13.57 1.07 6.17
CA ASN A 573 13.36 2.52 6.12
C ASN A 573 14.59 3.27 5.59
N ALA A 574 15.79 2.76 5.85
CA ALA A 574 17.02 3.35 5.32
C ALA A 574 17.11 3.33 3.78
N ILE A 575 16.25 2.56 3.11
CA ILE A 575 16.14 2.54 1.65
C ILE A 575 15.58 3.87 1.13
N THR A 576 14.51 4.36 1.77
CA THR A 576 13.72 5.52 1.35
C THR A 576 14.03 6.79 2.14
N VAL A 577 14.58 6.66 3.35
CA VAL A 577 14.86 7.78 4.26
C VAL A 577 16.25 7.64 4.86
N ASP A 578 17.05 8.70 4.77
CA ASP A 578 18.38 8.76 5.39
C ASP A 578 18.27 8.81 6.93
N PRO A 579 19.29 8.40 7.72
CA PRO A 579 19.23 8.51 9.18
C PRO A 579 19.01 9.93 9.71
N SER A 580 19.24 10.96 8.88
CA SER A 580 18.89 12.36 9.17
C SER A 580 17.39 12.69 9.04
N GLY A 581 16.59 11.78 8.49
CA GLY A 581 15.18 12.00 8.15
C GLY A 581 14.93 12.59 6.77
N THR A 582 15.97 12.74 5.94
CA THR A 582 15.84 13.27 4.58
C THR A 582 15.34 12.16 3.62
N PRO A 583 14.31 12.41 2.78
CA PRO A 583 13.89 11.48 1.73
C PRO A 583 15.03 11.12 0.77
N GLY A 584 14.95 9.94 0.16
CA GLY A 584 15.89 9.45 -0.85
C GLY A 584 16.83 8.33 -0.37
N GLY A 585 17.14 8.26 0.93
CA GLY A 585 17.89 7.15 1.56
C GLY A 585 19.04 6.58 0.72
N VAL A 586 19.08 5.25 0.55
CA VAL A 586 20.05 4.57 -0.32
C VAL A 586 19.71 4.75 -1.80
N LEU A 587 18.43 4.92 -2.15
CA LEU A 587 17.98 5.02 -3.55
C LEU A 587 18.67 6.18 -4.27
N GLN A 588 18.74 7.34 -3.60
CA GLN A 588 19.43 8.51 -4.13
C GLN A 588 20.92 8.22 -4.37
N ARG A 589 21.58 7.47 -3.47
CA ARG A 589 22.99 7.09 -3.65
C ARG A 589 23.20 6.19 -4.88
N VAL A 590 22.29 5.25 -5.11
CA VAL A 590 22.35 4.39 -6.30
C VAL A 590 22.07 5.21 -7.57
N LEU A 591 21.15 6.16 -7.50
CA LEU A 591 20.84 7.05 -8.62
C LEU A 591 22.02 7.98 -8.95
N ASP A 592 22.67 8.56 -7.95
CA ASP A 592 23.90 9.34 -8.12
C ASP A 592 25.01 8.48 -8.77
N GLU A 593 25.13 7.22 -8.33
CA GLU A 593 26.08 6.25 -8.89
C GLU A 593 25.81 5.98 -10.38
N TYR A 594 24.53 5.83 -10.75
CA TYR A 594 24.06 5.67 -12.13
C TYR A 594 24.35 6.92 -12.96
N GLN A 595 23.96 8.10 -12.48
CA GLN A 595 24.17 9.39 -13.16
C GLN A 595 25.66 9.65 -13.41
N ALA A 596 26.53 9.36 -12.43
CA ALA A 596 27.97 9.47 -12.61
C ALA A 596 28.50 8.49 -13.66
N GLY A 597 27.95 7.27 -13.74
CA GLY A 597 28.26 6.32 -14.81
C GLY A 597 27.83 6.83 -16.20
N ALA A 598 26.62 7.39 -16.30
CA ALA A 598 26.10 7.98 -17.53
C ALA A 598 26.91 9.18 -17.99
N ALA A 599 27.36 10.03 -17.05
CA ALA A 599 28.26 11.15 -17.34
C ALA A 599 29.62 10.65 -17.86
N ALA A 600 30.24 9.68 -17.19
CA ALA A 600 31.53 9.12 -17.61
C ALA A 600 31.44 8.45 -19.00
N LEU A 601 30.34 7.74 -19.28
CA LEU A 601 30.08 7.15 -20.59
C LEU A 601 29.93 8.23 -21.67
N SER A 602 29.19 9.30 -21.38
CA SER A 602 28.99 10.43 -22.30
C SER A 602 30.31 11.17 -22.59
N ASP A 603 31.12 11.44 -21.58
CA ASP A 603 32.41 12.13 -21.70
C ASP A 603 33.42 11.31 -22.50
N GLU A 604 33.43 9.98 -22.32
CA GLU A 604 34.28 9.10 -23.09
C GLU A 604 33.81 8.97 -24.55
N ALA A 605 32.50 8.95 -24.78
CA ALA A 605 31.93 8.98 -26.13
C ALA A 605 32.27 10.29 -26.86
N GLU A 606 32.21 11.43 -26.17
CA GLU A 606 32.65 12.73 -26.69
C GLU A 606 34.15 12.73 -27.03
N THR A 607 34.99 12.18 -26.14
CA THR A 607 36.44 12.05 -26.38
C THR A 607 36.73 11.20 -27.61
N LEU A 608 36.01 10.10 -27.80
CA LEU A 608 36.10 9.27 -29.00
C LEU A 608 35.61 10.01 -30.23
N ALA A 609 34.49 10.73 -30.14
CA ALA A 609 33.95 11.52 -31.24
C ALA A 609 34.98 12.56 -31.71
N GLN A 610 35.59 13.31 -30.80
CA GLN A 610 36.65 14.29 -31.12
C GLN A 610 37.87 13.63 -31.77
N ARG A 611 38.35 12.51 -31.22
CA ARG A 611 39.51 11.76 -31.75
C ARG A 611 39.28 11.31 -33.20
N TYR A 612 38.06 10.90 -33.51
CA TYR A 612 37.65 10.44 -34.84
C TYR A 612 37.00 11.53 -35.71
N GLN A 613 37.16 12.81 -35.34
CA GLN A 613 36.62 13.98 -36.05
C GLN A 613 35.09 13.94 -36.26
N GLN A 614 34.39 13.19 -35.42
CA GLN A 614 32.93 13.05 -35.43
C GLN A 614 32.22 14.21 -34.76
N GLU A 615 32.91 15.07 -33.99
CA GLU A 615 32.31 16.24 -33.32
C GLU A 615 31.53 17.13 -34.32
N GLN A 616 31.95 17.15 -35.59
CA GLN A 616 31.28 17.87 -36.67
C GLN A 616 29.85 17.36 -36.99
N LEU A 617 29.50 16.14 -36.52
CA LEU A 617 28.14 15.59 -36.63
C LEU A 617 27.16 16.36 -35.73
N ARG A 618 27.59 16.81 -34.54
CA ARG A 618 26.74 17.52 -33.58
C ARG A 618 26.69 19.01 -33.96
N ARG A 619 25.85 19.34 -34.95
CA ARG A 619 25.73 20.69 -35.53
C ARG A 619 24.86 21.62 -34.69
N VAL A 620 23.92 21.06 -33.93
CA VAL A 620 23.04 21.79 -33.01
C VAL A 620 23.19 21.21 -31.62
N ASP A 621 23.11 22.06 -30.58
CA ASP A 621 23.14 21.59 -29.20
C ASP A 621 21.79 20.93 -28.82
N PRO A 622 21.77 19.61 -28.52
CA PRO A 622 20.59 18.89 -28.06
C PRO A 622 19.83 19.60 -26.95
N GLN A 623 20.54 20.22 -25.99
CA GLN A 623 19.89 20.88 -24.84
C GLN A 623 19.15 22.16 -25.20
N THR A 624 19.35 22.69 -26.40
CA THR A 624 18.64 23.90 -26.87
C THR A 624 17.50 23.56 -27.83
N LEU A 625 17.44 22.31 -28.29
CA LEU A 625 16.43 21.87 -29.25
C LEU A 625 15.05 21.84 -28.60
N MET A 626 14.10 22.51 -29.25
CA MET A 626 12.67 22.40 -28.96
C MET A 626 12.24 22.73 -27.53
N ASN A 627 13.10 23.39 -26.76
CA ASN A 627 12.80 23.93 -25.44
C ASN A 627 12.10 25.28 -25.51
N ARG A 628 11.85 25.80 -26.71
CA ARG A 628 11.19 27.07 -26.97
C ARG A 628 10.17 26.95 -28.09
N MET A 629 9.04 27.63 -27.93
CA MET A 629 8.01 27.78 -28.95
C MET A 629 8.01 29.20 -29.49
N VAL A 630 8.14 29.31 -30.81
CA VAL A 630 8.11 30.58 -31.55
C VAL A 630 6.65 30.90 -31.89
N PRO A 631 6.19 32.15 -31.74
CA PRO A 631 4.82 32.48 -32.12
C PRO A 631 4.63 32.47 -33.64
N GLU A 632 3.47 32.03 -34.10
CA GLU A 632 3.05 32.15 -35.51
C GLU A 632 2.83 33.62 -35.89
N ALA A 633 2.29 34.42 -34.95
CA ALA A 633 2.02 35.84 -35.16
C ALA A 633 3.22 36.70 -34.71
N PRO A 634 3.67 37.66 -35.55
CA PRO A 634 4.73 38.59 -35.15
C PRO A 634 4.28 39.46 -33.96
N GLY A 635 5.18 39.70 -33.01
CA GLY A 635 4.94 40.56 -31.84
C GLY A 635 4.47 39.83 -30.57
N ARG A 636 4.24 38.51 -30.61
CA ARG A 636 4.06 37.68 -29.42
C ARG A 636 5.43 37.23 -28.86
N PRO A 637 5.54 36.85 -27.57
CA PRO A 637 6.81 36.41 -26.98
C PRO A 637 7.15 34.96 -27.40
N THR A 638 8.44 34.62 -27.43
CA THR A 638 8.86 33.21 -27.44
C THR A 638 8.55 32.60 -26.07
N LEU A 639 7.95 31.42 -26.05
CA LEU A 639 7.58 30.72 -24.81
C LEU A 639 8.54 29.57 -24.54
N ALA A 640 8.75 29.22 -23.27
CA ALA A 640 9.37 27.94 -22.92
C ALA A 640 8.43 26.80 -23.33
N ALA A 641 8.94 25.75 -23.96
CA ALA A 641 8.11 24.58 -24.26
C ALA A 641 7.81 23.80 -22.97
N PRO A 642 6.56 23.32 -22.76
CA PRO A 642 6.27 22.44 -21.62
C PRO A 642 7.05 21.14 -21.73
N THR A 643 7.48 20.59 -20.59
CA THR A 643 8.28 19.34 -20.53
C THR A 643 7.60 18.17 -21.23
N LEU A 644 6.27 18.07 -21.11
CA LEU A 644 5.49 17.03 -21.78
C LEU A 644 5.49 17.20 -23.32
N VAL A 645 5.50 18.45 -23.82
CA VAL A 645 5.58 18.73 -25.26
C VAL A 645 6.97 18.39 -25.78
N SER A 646 8.03 18.88 -25.14
CA SER A 646 9.41 18.57 -25.56
C SER A 646 9.71 17.06 -25.44
N GLY A 647 9.27 16.42 -24.35
CA GLY A 647 9.41 14.99 -24.10
C GLY A 647 8.66 14.10 -25.09
N SER A 648 7.55 14.57 -25.67
CA SER A 648 6.77 13.82 -26.66
C SER A 648 7.31 13.89 -28.10
N ILE A 649 8.35 14.68 -28.35
CA ILE A 649 8.94 14.79 -29.69
C ILE A 649 9.66 13.48 -30.04
N PRO A 650 9.36 12.86 -31.21
CA PRO A 650 9.99 11.60 -31.60
C PRO A 650 11.51 11.69 -31.61
N GLN A 651 12.15 10.61 -31.16
CA GLN A 651 13.60 10.48 -31.06
C GLN A 651 14.29 10.73 -32.40
N GLU A 652 13.75 10.18 -33.49
CA GLU A 652 14.25 10.37 -34.86
C GLU A 652 14.33 11.85 -35.23
N LEU A 653 13.35 12.65 -34.79
CA LEU A 653 13.31 14.05 -35.12
C LEU A 653 14.36 14.85 -34.36
N ARG A 654 14.57 14.53 -33.07
CA ARG A 654 15.62 15.17 -32.26
C ARG A 654 16.99 14.89 -32.86
N THR A 655 17.25 13.64 -33.20
CA THR A 655 18.54 13.23 -33.79
C THR A 655 18.76 13.82 -35.17
N ALA A 656 17.72 13.86 -36.01
CA ALA A 656 17.79 14.56 -37.29
C ALA A 656 18.12 16.05 -37.10
N ALA A 657 17.59 16.69 -36.06
CA ALA A 657 17.86 18.09 -35.76
C ALA A 657 19.29 18.32 -35.24
N VAL A 658 19.79 17.46 -34.36
CA VAL A 658 21.20 17.51 -33.88
C VAL A 658 22.17 17.40 -35.06
N LEU A 659 21.86 16.54 -36.03
CA LEU A 659 22.63 16.34 -37.25
C LEU A 659 22.38 17.43 -38.32
N ALA A 660 21.52 18.41 -38.05
CA ALA A 660 21.02 19.41 -39.02
C ALA A 660 20.53 18.80 -40.35
N LEU A 661 19.91 17.62 -40.28
CA LEU A 661 19.20 17.00 -41.40
C LEU A 661 17.82 17.64 -41.59
N GLU A 662 17.25 18.14 -40.50
CA GLU A 662 16.01 18.92 -40.44
C GLU A 662 16.17 20.07 -39.44
N GLU A 663 15.48 21.18 -39.67
CA GLU A 663 15.38 22.28 -38.71
C GLU A 663 13.98 22.29 -38.09
N PRO A 664 13.71 21.45 -37.06
CA PRO A 664 12.41 21.46 -36.43
C PRO A 664 12.20 22.80 -35.73
N THR A 665 10.96 23.29 -35.77
CA THR A 665 10.53 24.48 -35.04
C THR A 665 9.18 24.22 -34.40
N LEU A 666 9.07 24.51 -33.10
CA LEU A 666 7.77 24.54 -32.43
C LEU A 666 7.15 25.91 -32.66
N VAL A 667 6.07 25.96 -33.42
CA VAL A 667 5.33 27.18 -33.71
C VAL A 667 4.02 27.16 -32.93
N TYR A 668 3.76 28.16 -32.10
CA TYR A 668 2.52 28.23 -31.34
C TYR A 668 1.59 29.34 -31.83
N ARG A 669 0.29 29.10 -31.64
CA ARG A 669 -0.78 30.10 -31.81
C ARG A 669 -1.79 29.99 -30.68
N THR A 670 -2.38 31.13 -30.34
CA THR A 670 -3.47 31.24 -29.38
C THR A 670 -4.79 31.42 -30.11
N VAL A 671 -5.85 30.82 -29.57
CA VAL A 671 -7.22 30.98 -30.05
C VAL A 671 -8.13 31.25 -28.88
N ALA A 672 -8.64 32.47 -28.77
CA ALA A 672 -9.66 32.85 -27.80
C ALA A 672 -11.06 32.42 -28.26
N THR A 673 -11.83 31.80 -27.35
CA THR A 673 -13.24 31.47 -27.53
C THR A 673 -14.06 32.13 -26.43
N ASP A 674 -15.04 32.94 -26.82
CA ASP A 674 -15.91 33.65 -25.88
C ASP A 674 -17.13 32.79 -25.56
N SER A 675 -17.40 32.59 -24.27
CA SER A 675 -18.68 32.09 -23.76
C SER A 675 -19.43 33.24 -23.10
N ILE A 676 -20.68 33.41 -23.51
CA ILE A 676 -21.53 34.50 -23.03
C ILE A 676 -22.57 33.90 -22.10
N THR A 677 -22.50 34.27 -20.83
CA THR A 677 -23.53 33.96 -19.84
C THR A 677 -24.39 35.20 -19.59
N ARG A 678 -25.71 35.02 -19.56
CA ARG A 678 -26.65 36.08 -19.22
C ARG A 678 -27.08 35.88 -17.77
N GLU A 679 -26.69 36.77 -16.88
CA GLU A 679 -27.15 36.73 -15.49
C GLU A 679 -28.40 37.61 -15.35
N ASN A 680 -29.53 36.96 -15.10
CA ASN A 680 -30.80 37.63 -14.84
C ASN A 680 -30.86 38.11 -13.39
N VAL A 681 -30.07 39.12 -13.03
CA VAL A 681 -30.26 39.78 -11.74
C VAL A 681 -31.47 40.70 -11.85
N ARG A 682 -32.64 40.23 -11.38
CA ARG A 682 -33.85 41.06 -11.21
C ARG A 682 -33.59 42.17 -10.17
N ARG A 683 -32.87 43.23 -10.52
CA ARG A 683 -32.87 44.48 -9.75
C ARG A 683 -34.18 45.21 -10.04
N ARG A 684 -35.23 44.89 -9.26
CA ARG A 684 -36.52 45.60 -9.26
C ARG A 684 -36.28 47.04 -8.78
N TRP A 685 -36.34 48.00 -9.69
CA TRP A 685 -36.68 49.39 -9.37
C TRP A 685 -37.83 49.81 -10.29
N ILE A 686 -38.98 50.09 -9.69
CA ILE A 686 -40.30 50.22 -10.34
C ILE A 686 -40.39 51.41 -11.34
N LEU A 687 -39.33 52.22 -11.49
CA LEU A 687 -39.32 53.44 -12.30
C LEU A 687 -38.25 53.50 -13.41
N PHE A 688 -37.36 52.51 -13.51
CA PHE A 688 -36.30 52.48 -14.54
C PHE A 688 -36.29 51.09 -15.18
N GLY A 689 -36.32 51.00 -16.52
CA GLY A 689 -36.52 49.76 -17.28
C GLY A 689 -35.65 48.57 -16.84
N LYS A 690 -36.10 47.34 -17.18
CA LYS A 690 -35.38 46.09 -16.86
C LYS A 690 -33.90 46.19 -17.25
N ARG A 691 -33.03 45.80 -16.32
CA ARG A 691 -31.58 45.67 -16.50
C ARG A 691 -31.21 44.22 -16.34
N HIS A 692 -30.27 43.76 -17.15
CA HIS A 692 -29.66 42.45 -17.02
C HIS A 692 -28.19 42.56 -17.42
N ASP A 693 -27.38 41.68 -16.86
CA ASP A 693 -25.93 41.71 -17.05
C ASP A 693 -25.53 40.60 -18.01
N ARG A 694 -24.73 40.97 -19.02
CA ARG A 694 -24.13 40.04 -19.97
C ARG A 694 -22.66 39.90 -19.61
N VAL A 695 -22.29 38.70 -19.18
CA VAL A 695 -20.96 38.36 -18.74
C VAL A 695 -20.29 37.56 -19.85
N THR A 696 -19.19 38.08 -20.38
CA THR A 696 -18.39 37.37 -21.39
C THR A 696 -17.17 36.79 -20.70
N HIS A 697 -17.16 35.47 -20.60
CA HIS A 697 -15.96 34.72 -20.23
C HIS A 697 -15.22 34.34 -21.51
N THR A 698 -13.90 34.41 -21.48
CA THR A 698 -13.06 33.97 -22.59
C THR A 698 -12.22 32.80 -22.13
N ARG A 699 -12.15 31.76 -22.95
CA ARG A 699 -11.21 30.66 -22.80
C ARG A 699 -10.20 30.73 -23.93
N VAL A 700 -8.92 30.79 -23.58
CA VAL A 700 -7.83 30.75 -24.56
C VAL A 700 -7.34 29.31 -24.71
N HIS A 701 -7.22 28.86 -25.95
CA HIS A 701 -6.55 27.62 -26.30
C HIS A 701 -5.18 27.95 -26.89
N ILE A 702 -4.16 27.20 -26.49
CA ILE A 702 -2.87 27.23 -27.17
C ILE A 702 -2.75 25.99 -28.04
N GLN A 703 -2.34 26.19 -29.29
CA GLN A 703 -2.00 25.13 -30.21
C GLN A 703 -0.55 25.32 -30.61
N ALA A 704 0.30 24.34 -30.34
CA ALA A 704 1.66 24.28 -30.85
C ALA A 704 1.75 23.24 -31.97
N GLU A 705 2.43 23.60 -33.04
CA GLU A 705 2.71 22.74 -34.19
C GLU A 705 4.21 22.53 -34.27
N LEU A 706 4.63 21.28 -34.32
CA LEU A 706 6.00 20.92 -34.63
C LEU A 706 6.14 20.90 -36.14
N ARG A 707 6.94 21.82 -36.68
CA ARG A 707 7.16 21.95 -38.11
C ARG A 707 8.60 21.59 -38.46
N ILE A 708 8.83 21.04 -39.64
CA ILE A 708 10.17 20.77 -40.18
C ILE A 708 10.43 21.59 -41.45
N THR A 709 11.57 21.37 -42.09
CA THR A 709 11.99 22.09 -43.30
C THR A 709 10.88 22.05 -44.36
N GLY A 710 10.49 23.23 -44.86
CA GLY A 710 9.37 23.36 -45.80
C GLY A 710 8.00 23.55 -45.16
N ASP A 711 7.94 23.87 -43.86
CA ASP A 711 6.71 24.17 -43.09
C ASP A 711 5.75 22.96 -42.96
N GLU A 712 6.28 21.74 -43.15
CA GLU A 712 5.53 20.48 -42.97
C GLU A 712 5.20 20.29 -41.48
N VAL A 713 3.91 20.21 -41.14
CA VAL A 713 3.44 19.98 -39.76
C VAL A 713 3.54 18.49 -39.42
N VAL A 714 4.42 18.17 -38.48
CA VAL A 714 4.75 16.82 -38.02
C VAL A 714 3.84 16.38 -36.88
N ALA A 715 3.69 17.24 -35.87
CA ALA A 715 2.89 16.95 -34.69
C ALA A 715 2.09 18.18 -34.27
N ARG A 716 0.96 17.95 -33.61
CA ARG A 716 0.13 19.02 -33.04
C ARG A 716 -0.09 18.76 -31.57
N TYR A 717 0.05 19.82 -30.81
CA TYR A 717 -0.12 19.88 -29.37
C TYR A 717 -1.19 20.90 -29.05
N ARG A 718 -2.14 20.55 -28.20
CA ARG A 718 -3.21 21.47 -27.80
C ARG A 718 -3.45 21.43 -26.31
N ALA A 719 -3.53 22.60 -25.69
CA ALA A 719 -3.97 22.75 -24.31
C ALA A 719 -5.01 23.87 -24.18
N GLN A 720 -5.82 23.81 -23.12
CA GLN A 720 -6.86 24.79 -22.82
C GLN A 720 -6.52 25.51 -21.52
N GLY A 721 -6.54 26.84 -21.56
CA GLY A 721 -6.42 27.68 -20.38
C GLY A 721 -7.72 27.75 -19.56
N PRO A 722 -7.65 28.34 -18.35
CA PRO A 722 -8.83 28.62 -17.55
C PRO A 722 -9.76 29.62 -18.26
N MET A 723 -11.05 29.62 -17.88
CA MET A 723 -11.95 30.70 -18.29
C MET A 723 -11.62 31.96 -17.49
N VAL A 724 -11.45 33.08 -18.18
CA VAL A 724 -11.25 34.40 -17.56
C VAL A 724 -12.43 35.30 -17.86
N LEU A 725 -12.86 36.07 -16.86
CA LEU A 725 -13.89 37.09 -17.06
C LEU A 725 -13.32 38.21 -17.92
N ARG A 726 -13.69 38.26 -19.20
CA ARG A 726 -13.19 39.26 -20.14
C ARG A 726 -13.90 40.58 -19.98
N ARG A 727 -15.24 40.55 -20.04
CA ARG A 727 -16.04 41.77 -20.04
C ARG A 727 -17.37 41.57 -19.34
N PHE A 728 -17.82 42.63 -18.69
CA PHE A 728 -19.12 42.75 -18.08
C PHE A 728 -19.90 43.86 -18.77
N GLU A 729 -21.11 43.57 -19.25
CA GLU A 729 -21.96 44.55 -19.91
C GLU A 729 -23.29 44.69 -19.21
N GLU A 730 -23.64 45.93 -18.90
CA GLU A 730 -24.98 46.27 -18.45
C GLU A 730 -25.86 46.49 -19.68
N MET A 731 -26.88 45.65 -19.87
CA MET A 731 -27.79 45.71 -21.01
C MET A 731 -29.09 46.45 -20.63
N ALA A 732 -29.61 47.26 -21.56
CA ALA A 732 -30.84 48.02 -21.37
C ALA A 732 -32.00 47.42 -22.19
N GLY A 733 -33.05 46.92 -21.53
CA GLY A 733 -34.23 46.39 -22.22
C GLY A 733 -34.63 44.99 -21.74
N ASP A 734 -35.40 44.28 -22.56
CA ASP A 734 -35.73 42.89 -22.28
C ASP A 734 -34.53 41.97 -22.50
N VAL A 735 -34.62 40.70 -22.07
CA VAL A 735 -33.52 39.73 -22.05
C VAL A 735 -32.83 39.52 -23.41
N ASP A 736 -33.51 39.86 -24.51
CA ASP A 736 -33.00 39.77 -25.88
C ASP A 736 -32.57 41.11 -26.47
N SER A 737 -32.40 42.13 -25.63
CA SER A 737 -31.94 43.44 -26.10
C SER A 737 -30.44 43.45 -26.38
N ASP A 738 -30.07 43.92 -27.58
CA ASP A 738 -28.67 44.17 -27.95
C ASP A 738 -28.15 45.56 -27.52
N ARG A 739 -28.95 46.32 -26.76
CA ARG A 739 -28.58 47.68 -26.34
C ARG A 739 -27.68 47.65 -25.10
N VAL A 740 -26.38 47.73 -25.33
CA VAL A 740 -25.35 47.87 -24.29
C VAL A 740 -25.39 49.29 -23.71
N ARG A 741 -25.46 49.41 -22.39
CA ARG A 741 -25.44 50.70 -21.68
C ARG A 741 -24.03 51.07 -21.22
N SER A 742 -23.33 50.12 -20.62
CA SER A 742 -21.94 50.28 -20.20
C SER A 742 -21.19 48.96 -20.37
N VAL A 743 -19.92 49.07 -20.69
CA VAL A 743 -18.97 47.96 -20.81
C VAL A 743 -17.88 48.17 -19.77
N ASP A 744 -17.64 47.18 -18.94
CA ASP A 744 -16.49 47.08 -18.05
C ASP A 744 -15.61 45.92 -18.56
N GLU A 745 -14.54 46.26 -19.27
CA GLU A 745 -13.60 45.30 -19.82
C GLU A 745 -12.50 45.00 -18.79
N ARG A 746 -12.58 43.81 -18.21
CA ARG A 746 -11.65 43.35 -17.15
C ARG A 746 -10.34 42.85 -17.73
N VAL A 747 -10.40 42.18 -18.87
CA VAL A 747 -9.23 41.63 -19.56
C VAL A 747 -9.30 42.01 -21.05
N PRO A 748 -8.71 43.15 -21.46
CA PRO A 748 -8.83 43.64 -22.82
C PRO A 748 -8.20 42.72 -23.88
N ASP A 749 -7.04 42.12 -23.57
CA ASP A 749 -6.39 41.10 -24.39
C ASP A 749 -6.32 39.78 -23.60
N PRO A 750 -7.34 38.90 -23.72
CA PRO A 750 -7.36 37.64 -23.00
C PRO A 750 -6.22 36.71 -23.41
N GLU A 751 -5.69 36.82 -24.63
CA GLU A 751 -4.55 36.01 -25.08
C GLU A 751 -3.25 36.47 -24.44
N ALA A 752 -2.96 37.79 -24.43
CA ALA A 752 -1.79 38.31 -23.71
C ALA A 752 -1.89 37.98 -22.22
N HIS A 753 -3.07 38.15 -21.63
CA HIS A 753 -3.30 37.81 -20.23
C HIS A 753 -3.05 36.32 -19.94
N PHE A 754 -3.52 35.42 -20.82
CA PHE A 754 -3.25 33.99 -20.74
C PHE A 754 -1.74 33.70 -20.81
N LEU A 755 -1.03 34.26 -21.80
CA LEU A 755 0.40 34.06 -21.99
C LEU A 755 1.24 34.56 -20.80
N GLU A 756 0.82 35.66 -20.17
CA GLU A 756 1.54 36.26 -19.06
C GLU A 756 1.24 35.60 -17.71
N HIS A 757 -0.02 35.24 -17.45
CA HIS A 757 -0.46 34.82 -16.11
C HIS A 757 -0.83 33.35 -15.99
N SER A 758 -1.35 32.73 -17.06
CA SER A 758 -1.80 31.32 -17.03
C SER A 758 -0.75 30.37 -17.57
N TYR A 759 -0.05 30.76 -18.64
CA TYR A 759 0.94 29.91 -19.29
C TYR A 759 2.10 29.48 -18.37
N PRO A 760 2.70 30.34 -17.53
CA PRO A 760 3.79 29.91 -16.64
C PRO A 760 3.40 28.76 -15.70
N ALA A 761 2.16 28.75 -15.20
CA ALA A 761 1.63 27.66 -14.40
C ALA A 761 1.39 26.38 -15.23
N MET A 762 1.07 26.52 -16.52
CA MET A 762 0.87 25.39 -17.44
C MET A 762 2.16 24.72 -17.88
N VAL A 763 3.30 25.42 -17.86
CA VAL A 763 4.61 24.83 -18.25
C VAL A 763 4.97 23.64 -17.37
N ASN A 764 4.65 23.74 -16.08
CA ASN A 764 4.97 22.72 -15.06
C ASN A 764 3.76 21.85 -14.69
N SER A 765 2.61 22.06 -15.31
CA SER A 765 1.37 21.34 -14.98
C SER A 765 1.11 20.22 -15.98
N VAL A 766 0.69 19.05 -15.49
CA VAL A 766 0.24 17.89 -16.29
C VAL A 766 -1.13 18.14 -16.96
N VAL A 767 -1.49 19.39 -17.28
CA VAL A 767 -2.70 19.67 -18.08
C VAL A 767 -2.65 18.76 -19.31
N ALA A 768 -3.74 18.05 -19.57
CA ALA A 768 -3.84 17.07 -20.66
C ALA A 768 -3.62 17.73 -22.03
N TRP A 769 -2.36 17.90 -22.42
CA TRP A 769 -1.99 18.26 -23.77
C TRP A 769 -2.46 17.14 -24.68
N GLN A 770 -3.31 17.49 -25.64
CA GLN A 770 -3.70 16.55 -26.68
C GLN A 770 -2.55 16.47 -27.68
N ILE A 771 -1.92 15.31 -27.76
CA ILE A 771 -0.80 15.04 -28.66
C ILE A 771 -1.31 14.27 -29.87
N THR A 772 -1.10 14.83 -31.06
CA THR A 772 -1.23 14.08 -32.32
C THR A 772 0.18 13.63 -32.73
N PRO A 773 0.50 12.31 -32.68
CA PRO A 773 1.84 11.83 -32.93
C PRO A 773 2.25 12.01 -34.39
N ALA A 774 3.57 12.02 -34.62
CA ALA A 774 4.14 12.12 -35.96
C ALA A 774 3.74 10.94 -36.86
N PRO A 775 3.55 11.18 -38.18
CA PRO A 775 3.29 10.11 -39.13
C PRO A 775 4.42 9.06 -39.11
N ALA A 776 4.07 7.77 -39.14
CA ALA A 776 5.07 6.69 -39.17
C ALA A 776 5.99 6.77 -40.40
N SER A 777 5.48 7.25 -41.53
CA SER A 777 6.26 7.48 -42.75
C SER A 777 7.37 8.51 -42.59
N LEU A 778 7.12 9.57 -41.79
CA LEU A 778 8.14 10.57 -41.49
C LEU A 778 9.26 9.95 -40.65
N ARG A 779 8.92 9.20 -39.61
CA ARG A 779 9.90 8.54 -38.74
C ARG A 779 10.81 7.62 -39.54
N SER A 780 10.22 6.74 -40.36
CA SER A 780 10.97 5.85 -41.23
C SER A 780 11.87 6.59 -42.24
N ARG A 781 11.39 7.72 -42.80
CA ARG A 781 12.21 8.58 -43.68
C ARG A 781 13.40 9.18 -42.93
N LEU A 782 13.18 9.68 -41.72
CA LEU A 782 14.23 10.29 -40.90
C LEU A 782 15.25 9.26 -40.43
N GLU A 783 14.81 8.08 -40.00
CA GLU A 783 15.68 6.94 -39.66
C GLU A 783 16.65 6.64 -40.80
N GLY A 784 16.13 6.48 -42.03
CA GLY A 784 16.99 6.21 -43.19
C GLY A 784 18.03 7.32 -43.45
N ARG A 785 17.66 8.59 -43.27
CA ARG A 785 18.57 9.74 -43.44
C ARG A 785 19.60 9.85 -42.31
N ILE A 786 19.18 9.61 -41.07
CA ILE A 786 20.06 9.59 -39.91
C ILE A 786 21.08 8.48 -40.07
N GLU A 787 20.63 7.28 -40.41
CA GLU A 787 21.50 6.12 -40.61
C GLU A 787 22.48 6.36 -41.77
N GLU A 788 22.03 6.95 -42.88
CA GLU A 788 22.91 7.33 -43.99
C GLU A 788 23.97 8.36 -43.56
N GLU A 789 23.58 9.40 -42.82
CA GLU A 789 24.51 10.44 -42.35
C GLU A 789 25.50 9.87 -41.33
N LEU A 790 25.03 9.06 -40.37
CA LEU A 790 25.89 8.38 -39.41
C LEU A 790 26.89 7.46 -40.12
N ARG A 791 26.43 6.58 -41.02
CA ARG A 791 27.32 5.69 -41.80
C ARG A 791 28.36 6.42 -42.63
N ARG A 792 28.05 7.63 -43.12
CA ARG A 792 29.00 8.44 -43.90
C ARG A 792 30.22 8.84 -43.07
N TYR A 793 30.03 9.05 -41.76
CA TYR A 793 31.07 9.51 -40.86
C TYR A 793 31.57 8.42 -39.90
N GLU A 794 30.80 7.35 -39.67
CA GLU A 794 31.17 6.27 -38.76
C GLU A 794 32.44 5.55 -39.25
N SER A 795 33.54 5.83 -38.56
CA SER A 795 34.80 5.17 -38.89
C SER A 795 34.74 3.70 -38.47
N ALA A 796 35.30 2.81 -39.30
CA ALA A 796 35.46 1.39 -38.94
C ALA A 796 36.20 1.19 -37.61
N SER A 797 36.96 2.18 -37.14
CA SER A 797 37.63 2.17 -35.84
C SER A 797 36.66 2.39 -34.68
N LEU A 798 35.68 3.29 -34.81
CA LEU A 798 34.71 3.56 -33.75
C LEU A 798 33.77 2.38 -33.52
N ASN A 799 33.28 1.74 -34.60
CA ASN A 799 32.52 0.50 -34.47
C ASN A 799 33.33 -0.61 -33.80
N ARG A 800 34.64 -0.70 -34.07
CA ARG A 800 35.52 -1.64 -33.37
C ARG A 800 35.63 -1.34 -31.86
N VAL A 801 35.62 -0.08 -31.44
CA VAL A 801 35.63 0.29 -30.01
C VAL A 801 34.34 -0.16 -29.32
N PHE A 802 33.18 0.16 -29.88
CA PHE A 802 31.90 -0.26 -29.28
C PHE A 802 31.69 -1.77 -29.34
N SER A 803 32.08 -2.44 -30.43
CA SER A 803 32.10 -3.91 -30.48
C SER A 803 33.02 -4.50 -29.42
N SER A 804 34.17 -3.86 -29.13
CA SER A 804 35.09 -4.25 -28.06
C SER A 804 34.50 -4.07 -26.65
N VAL A 805 33.57 -3.13 -26.45
CA VAL A 805 32.84 -2.99 -25.17
C VAL A 805 31.94 -4.21 -24.93
N CYS A 806 31.37 -4.75 -26.01
CA CYS A 806 30.44 -5.88 -25.96
C CYS A 806 31.11 -7.25 -26.04
N GLN A 807 32.22 -7.38 -26.78
CA GLN A 807 32.94 -8.64 -27.02
C GLN A 807 34.45 -8.40 -26.94
N ASP A 808 35.20 -9.26 -26.25
CA ASP A 808 36.67 -9.13 -26.09
C ASP A 808 37.44 -9.55 -27.38
N ALA A 809 37.09 -9.00 -28.54
CA ALA A 809 37.44 -9.61 -29.83
C ALA A 809 38.17 -8.70 -30.85
N ALA A 810 38.51 -7.45 -30.51
CA ALA A 810 39.09 -6.53 -31.51
C ALA A 810 40.56 -6.16 -31.24
N GLU A 811 41.39 -6.22 -32.29
CA GLU A 811 42.68 -5.51 -32.33
C GLU A 811 42.43 -4.00 -32.33
N LEU A 812 42.48 -3.41 -31.14
CA LEU A 812 42.40 -1.96 -30.92
C LEU A 812 43.78 -1.37 -30.68
N THR A 813 43.95 -0.09 -31.07
CA THR A 813 45.09 0.71 -30.61
C THR A 813 45.05 0.86 -29.08
N ASP A 814 46.18 1.15 -28.44
CA ASP A 814 46.23 1.26 -26.97
C ASP A 814 45.27 2.34 -26.44
N ALA A 815 45.13 3.47 -27.15
CA ALA A 815 44.20 4.54 -26.78
C ALA A 815 42.74 4.11 -26.91
N ASP A 816 42.40 3.40 -27.98
CA ASP A 816 41.04 2.89 -28.22
C ASP A 816 40.68 1.78 -27.24
N ARG A 817 41.62 0.89 -26.93
CA ARG A 817 41.46 -0.14 -25.90
C ARG A 817 41.21 0.48 -24.54
N ALA A 818 41.98 1.50 -24.17
CA ALA A 818 41.76 2.23 -22.92
C ALA A 818 40.37 2.91 -22.89
N SER A 819 39.91 3.43 -24.03
CA SER A 819 38.58 4.04 -24.16
C SER A 819 37.47 2.99 -24.00
N ALA A 820 37.57 1.85 -24.71
CA ALA A 820 36.64 0.72 -24.60
C ALA A 820 36.56 0.20 -23.16
N LEU A 821 37.68 0.09 -22.46
CA LEU A 821 37.71 -0.34 -21.05
C LEU A 821 36.99 0.66 -20.12
N ARG A 822 37.17 1.96 -20.32
CA ARG A 822 36.46 2.99 -19.53
C ARG A 822 34.96 2.98 -19.78
N MET A 823 34.54 2.85 -21.04
CA MET A 823 33.12 2.73 -21.40
C MET A 823 32.51 1.45 -20.84
N ARG A 824 33.21 0.32 -20.93
CA ARG A 824 32.77 -0.95 -20.35
C ARG A 824 32.57 -0.83 -18.85
N TYR A 825 33.53 -0.24 -18.14
CA TYR A 825 33.43 0.01 -16.71
C TYR A 825 32.24 0.92 -16.35
N ALA A 826 32.03 2.01 -17.12
CA ALA A 826 30.89 2.90 -16.91
C ALA A 826 29.55 2.17 -17.10
N LEU A 827 29.44 1.34 -18.15
CA LEU A 827 28.23 0.56 -18.44
C LEU A 827 27.98 -0.55 -17.41
N GLU A 828 29.02 -1.24 -16.94
CA GLU A 828 28.91 -2.24 -15.86
C GLU A 828 28.39 -1.58 -14.58
N ARG A 829 28.97 -0.43 -14.21
CA ARG A 829 28.51 0.39 -13.08
C ARG A 829 27.04 0.80 -13.23
N MET A 830 26.63 1.29 -14.41
CA MET A 830 25.23 1.64 -14.71
C MET A 830 24.30 0.43 -14.62
N THR A 831 24.73 -0.73 -15.15
CA THR A 831 23.96 -1.98 -15.09
C THR A 831 23.72 -2.40 -13.64
N THR A 832 24.77 -2.44 -12.82
CA THR A 832 24.66 -2.76 -11.39
C THR A 832 23.81 -1.75 -10.64
N ALA A 833 23.96 -0.45 -10.92
CA ALA A 833 23.15 0.59 -10.29
C ALA A 833 21.66 0.44 -10.64
N ARG A 834 21.32 0.15 -11.91
CA ARG A 834 19.95 -0.16 -12.34
C ARG A 834 19.38 -1.37 -11.59
N THR A 835 20.14 -2.47 -11.49
CA THR A 835 19.73 -3.67 -10.75
C THR A 835 19.49 -3.36 -9.27
N LEU A 836 20.38 -2.58 -8.64
CA LEU A 836 20.23 -2.18 -7.24
C LEU A 836 19.01 -1.28 -7.04
N LEU A 837 18.78 -0.27 -7.91
CA LEU A 837 17.59 0.57 -7.87
C LEU A 837 16.32 -0.29 -7.91
N GLY A 838 16.24 -1.20 -8.86
CA GLY A 838 15.11 -2.11 -9.00
C GLY A 838 14.91 -3.05 -7.79
N ALA A 839 16.00 -3.53 -7.19
CA ALA A 839 15.95 -4.37 -5.99
C ALA A 839 15.47 -3.58 -4.76
N TYR A 840 16.02 -2.39 -4.54
CA TYR A 840 15.63 -1.52 -3.43
C TYR A 840 14.19 -1.04 -3.54
N ALA A 841 13.75 -0.60 -4.73
CA ALA A 841 12.39 -0.12 -4.95
C ALA A 841 11.35 -1.22 -4.62
N ARG A 842 11.59 -2.46 -5.06
CA ARG A 842 10.71 -3.60 -4.73
C ARG A 842 10.74 -3.98 -3.26
N LEU A 843 11.93 -3.99 -2.64
CA LEU A 843 12.07 -4.35 -1.24
C LEU A 843 11.40 -3.33 -0.31
N ALA A 844 11.48 -2.04 -0.65
CA ALA A 844 10.78 -0.97 0.04
C ALA A 844 9.30 -0.86 -0.34
N GLN A 845 8.79 -1.70 -1.25
CA GLN A 845 7.41 -1.67 -1.75
C GLN A 845 6.99 -0.28 -2.24
N ILE A 846 7.90 0.41 -2.92
CA ILE A 846 7.61 1.69 -3.56
C ILE A 846 6.51 1.45 -4.59
N PRO A 847 5.44 2.26 -4.62
CA PRO A 847 4.46 2.21 -5.70
C PRO A 847 5.16 2.49 -7.03
N ILE A 848 5.28 1.45 -7.86
CA ILE A 848 5.91 1.60 -9.18
C ILE A 848 4.80 1.94 -10.18
N ASP A 849 4.76 3.21 -10.61
CA ASP A 849 3.92 3.60 -11.73
C ASP A 849 4.42 2.97 -13.05
N PRO A 850 3.59 2.92 -14.12
CA PRO A 850 4.00 2.28 -15.37
C PRO A 850 5.24 2.90 -16.04
N GLU A 851 5.49 4.20 -15.85
CA GLU A 851 6.65 4.89 -16.39
C GLU A 851 7.92 4.49 -15.62
N MET A 852 7.86 4.46 -14.28
CA MET A 852 8.94 3.98 -13.42
C MET A 852 9.25 2.50 -13.68
N ASP A 853 8.23 1.65 -13.91
CA ASP A 853 8.41 0.23 -14.25
C ASP A 853 9.20 0.07 -15.56
N VAL A 854 8.82 0.85 -16.58
CA VAL A 854 9.53 0.88 -17.87
C VAL A 854 10.97 1.34 -17.69
N LEU A 855 11.21 2.39 -16.91
CA LEU A 855 12.57 2.89 -16.66
C LEU A 855 13.43 1.86 -15.90
N LEU A 856 12.90 1.22 -14.87
CA LEU A 856 13.66 0.29 -14.04
C LEU A 856 13.83 -1.09 -14.68
N TYR A 857 12.81 -1.62 -15.34
CA TYR A 857 12.76 -3.02 -15.79
C TYR A 857 12.49 -3.21 -17.29
N GLY A 858 12.07 -2.18 -18.01
CA GLY A 858 11.77 -2.25 -19.44
C GLY A 858 13.00 -2.36 -20.34
N ASP A 859 12.85 -2.93 -21.53
CA ASP A 859 13.94 -3.04 -22.51
C ASP A 859 14.46 -1.67 -22.99
N ASP A 860 13.58 -0.67 -22.99
CA ASP A 860 13.85 0.74 -23.32
C ASP A 860 14.03 1.61 -22.06
N GLY A 861 14.29 1.00 -20.90
CA GLY A 861 14.46 1.68 -19.63
C GLY A 861 15.80 2.41 -19.50
N LEU A 862 16.31 2.52 -18.27
CA LEU A 862 17.66 3.02 -18.02
C LEU A 862 18.68 2.25 -18.87
N LEU A 863 19.53 2.97 -19.61
CA LEU A 863 20.57 2.34 -20.42
C LEU A 863 21.47 1.48 -19.53
N ASP A 864 21.75 0.27 -19.99
CA ASP A 864 22.70 -0.66 -19.39
C ASP A 864 23.56 -1.33 -20.48
N ARG A 865 24.50 -2.17 -20.07
CA ARG A 865 25.40 -2.85 -21.00
C ARG A 865 24.63 -3.77 -21.98
N PRO A 866 23.70 -4.65 -21.52
CA PRO A 866 22.89 -5.47 -22.43
C PRO A 866 22.14 -4.65 -23.49
N ALA A 867 21.50 -3.55 -23.09
CA ALA A 867 20.77 -2.68 -24.01
C ALA A 867 21.67 -2.08 -25.08
N LEU A 868 22.82 -1.50 -24.69
CA LEU A 868 23.78 -0.97 -25.67
C LEU A 868 24.31 -2.07 -26.60
N CYS A 869 24.60 -3.26 -26.07
CA CYS A 869 25.12 -4.36 -26.87
C CYS A 869 24.08 -4.95 -27.84
N ARG A 870 22.78 -4.84 -27.55
CA ARG A 870 21.72 -5.14 -28.53
C ARG A 870 21.74 -4.16 -29.70
N VAL A 871 21.91 -2.87 -29.44
CA VAL A 871 22.04 -1.82 -30.47
C VAL A 871 23.24 -2.12 -31.38
N VAL A 872 24.40 -2.41 -30.78
CA VAL A 872 25.61 -2.79 -31.53
C VAL A 872 25.40 -4.07 -32.34
N ALA A 873 24.74 -5.09 -31.78
CA ALA A 873 24.47 -6.35 -32.47
C ALA A 873 23.46 -6.20 -33.62
N ALA A 874 22.52 -5.25 -33.51
CA ALA A 874 21.59 -4.90 -34.58
C ALA A 874 22.27 -4.14 -35.73
N GLY A 875 23.53 -3.70 -35.56
CA GLY A 875 24.25 -2.89 -36.53
C GLY A 875 23.80 -1.42 -36.52
N GLU A 876 23.08 -1.00 -35.47
CA GLU A 876 22.71 0.38 -35.24
C GLU A 876 23.88 1.16 -34.64
N SER A 877 23.90 2.49 -34.85
CA SER A 877 25.00 3.33 -34.37
C SER A 877 24.87 3.61 -32.87
N PRO A 878 25.81 3.15 -32.03
CA PRO A 878 25.76 3.38 -30.59
C PRO A 878 26.02 4.84 -30.20
N LEU A 879 26.59 5.65 -31.11
CA LEU A 879 26.73 7.10 -30.92
C LEU A 879 25.39 7.82 -30.85
N ARG A 880 24.36 7.29 -31.53
CA ARG A 880 23.00 7.86 -31.46
C ARG A 880 22.50 7.87 -30.02
N VAL A 881 22.57 6.71 -29.37
CA VAL A 881 22.06 6.47 -28.00
C VAL A 881 22.87 7.21 -26.95
N VAL A 882 24.20 7.10 -27.02
CA VAL A 882 25.07 7.55 -25.93
C VAL A 882 25.47 9.02 -26.06
N TRP A 883 25.69 9.51 -27.27
CA TRP A 883 26.35 10.79 -27.51
C TRP A 883 25.41 11.86 -28.06
N LEU A 884 24.70 11.58 -29.15
CA LEU A 884 23.86 12.58 -29.82
C LEU A 884 22.64 12.98 -28.98
N GLU A 885 22.03 12.02 -28.31
CA GLU A 885 20.76 12.24 -27.60
C GLU A 885 20.94 12.47 -26.11
N ARG A 886 22.09 12.08 -25.53
CA ARG A 886 22.33 12.08 -24.06
C ARG A 886 21.23 11.34 -23.27
N GLU A 887 20.55 10.41 -23.94
CA GLU A 887 19.38 9.69 -23.46
C GLU A 887 19.57 9.03 -22.09
N PRO A 888 20.73 8.43 -21.75
CA PRO A 888 20.93 7.82 -20.44
C PRO A 888 20.82 8.83 -19.29
N MET A 889 21.30 10.06 -19.50
CA MET A 889 21.24 11.12 -18.50
C MET A 889 19.82 11.66 -18.36
N GLU A 890 19.11 11.87 -19.47
CA GLU A 890 17.71 12.34 -19.45
C GLU A 890 16.80 11.32 -18.75
N ARG A 891 16.95 10.03 -19.03
CA ARG A 891 16.19 8.96 -18.36
C ARG A 891 16.51 8.87 -16.87
N ALA A 892 17.76 9.08 -16.47
CA ALA A 892 18.13 9.11 -15.05
C ALA A 892 17.50 10.30 -14.30
N LEU A 893 17.44 11.47 -14.94
CA LEU A 893 16.77 12.65 -14.37
C LEU A 893 15.25 12.46 -14.28
N ALA A 894 14.64 11.82 -15.29
CA ALA A 894 13.23 11.46 -15.25
C ALA A 894 12.92 10.50 -14.10
N LEU A 895 13.73 9.45 -13.92
CA LEU A 895 13.59 8.54 -12.78
C LEU A 895 13.78 9.27 -11.44
N SER A 896 14.74 10.20 -11.34
CA SER A 896 14.93 11.03 -10.15
C SER A 896 13.65 11.75 -9.76
N ALA A 897 13.02 12.42 -10.73
CA ALA A 897 11.81 13.20 -10.49
C ALA A 897 10.63 12.30 -10.06
N LEU A 898 10.48 11.13 -10.70
CA LEU A 898 9.44 10.16 -10.32
C LEU A 898 9.68 9.60 -8.92
N LEU A 899 10.93 9.31 -8.55
CA LEU A 899 11.27 8.85 -7.20
C LEU A 899 11.02 9.95 -6.16
N ASP A 900 11.39 11.20 -6.44
CA ASP A 900 11.15 12.33 -5.53
C ASP A 900 9.65 12.51 -5.26
N GLU A 901 8.81 12.42 -6.30
CA GLU A 901 7.34 12.49 -6.18
C GLU A 901 6.78 11.30 -5.39
N THR A 902 7.27 10.09 -5.66
CA THR A 902 6.76 8.87 -5.01
C THR A 902 7.19 8.77 -3.54
N LEU A 903 8.35 9.32 -3.18
CA LEU A 903 8.90 9.25 -1.82
C LEU A 903 8.37 10.35 -0.88
N GLU A 904 7.45 11.22 -1.32
CA GLU A 904 6.75 12.15 -0.44
C GLU A 904 5.96 11.40 0.66
N GLU A 905 5.43 10.21 0.35
CA GLU A 905 4.80 9.31 1.30
C GLU A 905 5.74 8.13 1.61
N ILE A 906 6.18 8.01 2.86
CA ILE A 906 7.05 6.89 3.27
C ILE A 906 6.21 5.60 3.25
N PRO A 907 6.53 4.62 2.40
CA PRO A 907 5.75 3.40 2.33
C PRO A 907 5.88 2.61 3.64
N THR A 908 4.77 2.00 4.07
CA THR A 908 4.78 1.03 5.17
C THR A 908 5.60 -0.20 4.76
N THR A 909 6.49 -0.64 5.63
CA THR A 909 7.32 -1.81 5.36
C THR A 909 6.57 -3.10 5.68
N MET A 910 6.99 -4.23 5.08
CA MET A 910 6.39 -5.55 5.35
C MET A 910 6.45 -6.00 6.82
N VAL A 911 7.27 -5.36 7.65
CA VAL A 911 7.43 -5.73 9.07
C VAL A 911 6.65 -4.83 10.02
N ASP A 912 6.14 -3.69 9.54
CA ASP A 912 5.53 -2.66 10.39
C ASP A 912 4.34 -3.21 11.17
N GLU A 913 3.45 -3.93 10.48
CA GLU A 913 2.26 -4.52 11.09
C GLU A 913 2.64 -5.49 12.23
N THR A 914 3.55 -6.41 11.96
CA THR A 914 4.01 -7.41 12.95
C THR A 914 4.75 -6.75 14.12
N VAL A 915 5.50 -5.67 13.88
CA VAL A 915 6.14 -4.86 14.95
C VAL A 915 5.08 -4.24 15.86
N GLN A 916 3.98 -3.73 15.30
CA GLN A 916 2.89 -3.17 16.10
C GLN A 916 2.14 -4.25 16.89
N GLN A 917 1.91 -5.43 16.30
CA GLN A 917 1.34 -6.58 17.01
C GLN A 917 2.19 -6.99 18.22
N LEU A 918 3.51 -7.03 18.07
CA LEU A 918 4.44 -7.29 19.16
C LEU A 918 4.36 -6.23 20.27
N ARG A 919 4.29 -4.94 19.93
CA ARG A 919 4.17 -3.86 20.93
C ARG A 919 2.88 -4.00 21.74
N ALA A 920 1.76 -4.29 21.09
CA ALA A 920 0.50 -4.54 21.75
C ALA A 920 0.58 -5.77 22.67
N ALA A 921 1.15 -6.88 22.19
CA ALA A 921 1.33 -8.11 22.97
C ALA A 921 2.25 -7.90 24.18
N ILE A 922 3.34 -7.12 24.06
CA ILE A 922 4.24 -6.81 25.18
C ILE A 922 3.51 -6.03 26.27
N ARG A 923 2.73 -5.01 25.89
CA ARG A 923 1.93 -4.22 26.86
C ARG A 923 0.92 -5.08 27.57
N LEU A 924 0.19 -5.91 26.82
CA LEU A 924 -0.75 -6.88 27.39
C LEU A 924 -0.07 -7.84 28.39
N GLN A 925 1.10 -8.40 28.04
CA GLN A 925 1.84 -9.29 28.92
C GLN A 925 2.40 -8.61 30.16
N ARG A 926 2.75 -7.32 30.08
CA ARG A 926 3.15 -6.53 31.25
C ARG A 926 1.99 -6.34 32.23
N VAL A 927 0.78 -6.06 31.73
CA VAL A 927 -0.44 -5.99 32.58
C VAL A 927 -0.68 -7.34 33.25
N ARG A 928 -0.61 -8.46 32.50
CA ARG A 928 -0.72 -9.81 33.07
C ARG A 928 0.32 -10.08 34.16
N GLY A 929 1.58 -9.72 33.91
CA GLY A 929 2.67 -9.86 34.88
C GLY A 929 2.50 -9.02 36.14
N GLN A 930 1.92 -7.82 36.03
CA GLN A 930 1.60 -6.98 37.20
C GLN A 930 0.53 -7.61 38.09
N LEU A 931 -0.44 -8.33 37.50
CA LEU A 931 -1.54 -9.01 38.22
C LEU A 931 -1.15 -10.39 38.79
N ALA A 932 -0.01 -10.93 38.35
CA ALA A 932 0.53 -12.19 38.85
C ALA A 932 1.33 -12.02 40.15
N ASN A 933 1.94 -10.86 40.34
CA ASN A 933 2.68 -10.45 41.54
C ASN A 933 1.76 -9.80 42.57
#